data_AF-A0A6A5HPS3-F1
#
_entry.id   AF-A0A6A5HPS3-F1
#
_cell.length_a   1.000
_cell.length_b   1.000
_cell.length_c   1.000
_cell.angle_alpha   90.00
_cell.angle_beta   90.00
_cell.angle_gamma   90.00
#
_symmetry.space_group_name_H-M   'P 1'
#
loop_
_entity.id
_entity.type
_entity.pdbx_description
1 polymer ?
#
loop_
_entity_poly.entity_id
_entity_poly.type
_entity_poly.pdbx_seq_one_letter_code
_entity_poly.pdbx_strand_id
1 'polypeptide(L)'
;MSSKEAPKVEEISEKTKETRDLILRNLQESLGVDKLTKQLETDGKVAHVYWGTATTGKPHVGYLVPMRKIADFLQAGLKVTILFADLHAYLDNMKSSWELLKSRVVYYECVIKALLQSLDVPIEQLYFKKGTEYQLSREYTDDVLRLSAQVSQRDALKAGAEVVKQVSSPLLSGLLYPLLQALDEQYLKVDGQFGGVDQRKIFILAEEQLPKLKLGKRWHLMNPMVPGLTGTKMSSSEEDSKIDVLDEPDRVRTKIMGAACSRDQPDNGVLSFYNFVLFPIVSPNAIEISNQQFFDFESLKTAYLDGKLDETSLKKFLADFLVKLLEKVRTRCDNDVVKDAKEKGYSTVEDVVSEALKSSPIPELSTEQKAWKDVLGAELLIPDELDRVLPTISSSNPLKIMFVAHGKGKFHLGFVAPLLKIKSLHDSGVPVKGTILVSDIEAFLDNEKVSWGAIEARGIYYREMFLSLIKRLKLEDIIEVKIAAEHEKYFDKDYVLDFYKMASAVTRDETTICEGSALSGNLVPLIYSLNAHIHRPDLLIVGNDSTVFADLSARLLRYFGYSAISHLAIPTVPGCNGQKMSCSVLDFLLDPLDTPKQTKTKIARSFCEPGNLDGNVAMQLAELIVFPLLNGSCLNIPRSADNGGDVSVSNYRELEHEFVTGTNPEFPLHPGDLKNAVVGVINGLFDGVRADFADKTREKLVKDAFMASKGKKK
;
A
#
# COMPACT_ATOMS: atom_id res chain seq x y z
N MET A 1 12.46 62.43 -5.63
CA MET A 1 13.25 61.29 -6.15
C MET A 1 14.01 60.69 -4.97
N SER A 2 13.53 59.58 -4.44
CA SER A 2 14.23 58.78 -3.42
C SER A 2 14.47 57.43 -4.05
N SER A 3 15.73 57.16 -4.39
CA SER A 3 16.20 55.89 -4.93
C SER A 3 15.95 54.78 -3.91
N LYS A 4 15.10 53.80 -4.26
CA LYS A 4 15.06 52.51 -3.56
C LYS A 4 16.38 51.81 -3.87
N GLU A 5 17.24 51.68 -2.86
CA GLU A 5 18.40 50.80 -2.91
C GLU A 5 17.93 49.38 -3.25
N ALA A 6 18.60 48.77 -4.23
CA ALA A 6 18.45 47.36 -4.54
C ALA A 6 18.82 46.53 -3.30
N PRO A 7 18.16 45.38 -3.04
CA PRO A 7 18.51 44.54 -1.91
C PRO A 7 19.98 44.08 -2.06
N LYS A 8 20.82 44.41 -1.08
CA LYS A 8 22.18 43.85 -0.96
C LYS A 8 22.04 42.33 -0.90
N VAL A 9 22.64 41.64 -1.87
CA VAL A 9 22.88 40.19 -1.78
C VAL A 9 23.86 40.02 -0.62
N GLU A 10 23.41 39.47 0.51
CA GLU A 10 24.30 39.13 1.62
C GLU A 10 25.32 38.13 1.13
N GLU A 11 26.60 38.50 1.21
CA GLU A 11 27.72 37.68 0.77
C GLU A 11 27.89 36.51 1.75
N ILE A 12 27.69 35.29 1.27
CA ILE A 12 27.83 34.07 2.06
C ILE A 12 29.23 33.97 2.68
N SER A 13 29.34 33.51 3.93
CA SER A 13 30.64 33.45 4.62
C SER A 13 31.64 32.53 3.91
N GLU A 14 32.94 32.84 3.96
CA GLU A 14 33.96 32.03 3.28
C GLU A 14 34.00 30.58 3.80
N LYS A 15 33.84 30.40 5.10
CA LYS A 15 33.69 29.08 5.72
C LYS A 15 32.48 28.32 5.17
N THR A 16 31.35 29.00 4.97
CA THR A 16 30.14 28.41 4.38
C THR A 16 30.40 27.99 2.94
N LYS A 17 31.13 28.79 2.14
CA LYS A 17 31.53 28.43 0.77
C LYS A 17 32.37 27.16 0.76
N GLU A 18 33.44 27.11 1.55
CA GLU A 18 34.34 25.94 1.63
C GLU A 18 33.57 24.68 2.05
N THR A 19 32.71 24.79 3.07
CA THR A 19 31.89 23.67 3.56
C THR A 19 30.92 23.19 2.48
N ARG A 20 30.24 24.12 1.79
CA ARG A 20 29.31 23.82 0.70
C ARG A 20 30.04 23.17 -0.48
N ASP A 21 31.20 23.67 -0.85
CA ASP A 21 31.98 23.15 -1.98
C ASP A 21 32.49 21.74 -1.67
N LEU A 22 32.87 21.45 -0.42
CA LEU A 22 33.16 20.09 0.05
C LEU A 22 31.94 19.15 -0.03
N ILE A 23 30.75 19.64 0.31
CA ILE A 23 29.50 18.85 0.20
C ILE A 23 29.16 18.57 -1.27
N LEU A 24 29.29 19.58 -2.15
CA LEU A 24 28.84 19.52 -3.54
C LEU A 24 29.85 18.90 -4.51
N ARG A 25 31.14 18.80 -4.14
CA ARG A 25 32.15 18.23 -5.05
C ARG A 25 31.80 16.81 -5.48
N ASN A 26 32.13 16.50 -6.73
CA ASN A 26 31.97 15.19 -7.37
C ASN A 26 30.52 14.66 -7.44
N LEU A 27 29.53 15.53 -7.23
CA LEU A 27 28.14 15.23 -7.53
C LEU A 27 27.84 15.51 -9.00
N GLN A 28 26.96 14.71 -9.60
CA GLN A 28 26.48 14.93 -10.96
C GLN A 28 25.35 15.97 -10.99
N GLU A 29 24.50 15.98 -9.96
CA GLU A 29 23.38 16.92 -9.85
C GLU A 29 23.07 17.22 -8.39
N SER A 30 22.56 18.41 -8.12
CA SER A 30 22.15 18.86 -6.78
C SER A 30 20.90 19.72 -6.87
N LEU A 31 19.88 19.38 -6.07
CA LEU A 31 18.60 20.06 -6.01
C LEU A 31 18.43 20.70 -4.62
N GLY A 32 17.92 21.94 -4.56
CA GLY A 32 17.68 22.64 -3.29
C GLY A 32 18.94 23.18 -2.59
N VAL A 33 19.98 23.51 -3.35
CA VAL A 33 21.27 24.04 -2.84
C VAL A 33 21.11 25.36 -2.10
N ASP A 34 20.12 26.17 -2.47
CA ASP A 34 19.72 27.39 -1.76
C ASP A 34 19.31 27.09 -0.31
N LYS A 35 18.49 26.04 -0.11
CA LYS A 35 18.07 25.59 1.22
C LYS A 35 19.24 25.04 2.02
N LEU A 36 20.10 24.24 1.40
CA LEU A 36 21.34 23.75 2.04
C LEU A 36 22.21 24.93 2.49
N THR A 37 22.46 25.89 1.61
CA THR A 37 23.30 27.07 1.90
C THR A 37 22.74 27.84 3.09
N LYS A 38 21.42 28.13 3.09
CA LYS A 38 20.75 28.80 4.21
C LYS A 38 20.88 28.03 5.54
N GLN A 39 20.83 26.71 5.50
CA GLN A 39 21.00 25.88 6.70
C GLN A 39 22.44 25.94 7.23
N LEU A 40 23.44 25.96 6.35
CA LEU A 40 24.85 26.08 6.71
C LEU A 40 25.20 27.46 7.29
N GLU A 41 24.45 28.51 6.93
CA GLU A 41 24.60 29.86 7.50
C GLU A 41 23.85 30.06 8.82
N THR A 42 22.93 29.15 9.16
CA THR A 42 22.14 29.29 10.39
C THR A 42 22.99 28.84 11.58
N ASP A 43 23.42 29.80 12.40
CA ASP A 43 24.21 29.52 13.61
C ASP A 43 23.56 28.45 14.50
N GLY A 44 24.36 27.47 14.91
CA GLY A 44 23.92 26.35 15.76
C GLY A 44 23.14 25.26 15.02
N LYS A 45 22.84 25.41 13.72
CA LYS A 45 22.19 24.37 12.93
C LYS A 45 23.23 23.41 12.33
N VAL A 46 23.06 22.12 12.60
CA VAL A 46 23.80 21.04 11.93
C VAL A 46 22.90 20.41 10.88
N ALA A 47 23.27 20.52 9.60
CA ALA A 47 22.51 19.91 8.52
C ALA A 47 22.55 18.37 8.64
N HIS A 48 21.39 17.73 8.50
CA HIS A 48 21.24 16.27 8.61
C HIS A 48 20.89 15.66 7.26
N VAL A 49 21.76 14.78 6.76
CA VAL A 49 21.57 14.02 5.51
C VAL A 49 21.36 12.55 5.79
N TYR A 50 20.57 11.86 4.97
CA TYR A 50 20.60 10.40 4.92
C TYR A 50 20.96 9.82 3.56
N TRP A 51 21.47 8.60 3.62
CA TRP A 51 21.68 7.72 2.47
C TRP A 51 21.02 6.37 2.75
N GLY A 52 20.18 5.92 1.83
CA GLY A 52 19.51 4.62 1.91
C GLY A 52 20.27 3.54 1.15
N THR A 53 20.42 2.36 1.75
CA THR A 53 21.02 1.19 1.09
C THR A 53 20.17 -0.06 1.33
N ALA A 54 19.79 -0.74 0.25
CA ALA A 54 19.06 -2.01 0.32
C ALA A 54 20.04 -3.15 0.60
N THR A 55 19.78 -3.89 1.69
CA THR A 55 20.65 -4.97 2.17
C THR A 55 20.39 -6.28 1.43
N THR A 56 20.71 -6.30 0.13
CA THR A 56 20.44 -7.41 -0.79
C THR A 56 21.70 -8.24 -1.07
N GLY A 57 22.48 -7.88 -2.10
CA GLY A 57 23.74 -8.56 -2.45
C GLY A 57 24.88 -8.28 -1.47
N LYS A 58 26.07 -8.84 -1.74
CA LYS A 58 27.28 -8.45 -1.00
C LYS A 58 27.77 -7.08 -1.48
N PRO A 59 28.15 -6.13 -0.60
CA PRO A 59 28.76 -4.87 -1.01
C PRO A 59 30.03 -5.13 -1.82
N HIS A 60 30.16 -4.43 -2.93
CA HIS A 60 31.32 -4.48 -3.83
C HIS A 60 32.05 -3.13 -3.83
N VAL A 61 33.20 -3.05 -4.48
CA VAL A 61 34.04 -1.83 -4.55
C VAL A 61 33.33 -0.58 -5.07
N GLY A 62 32.19 -0.73 -5.76
CA GLY A 62 31.33 0.40 -6.14
C GLY A 62 30.76 1.17 -4.94
N TYR A 63 30.67 0.55 -3.76
CA TYR A 63 30.27 1.22 -2.52
C TYR A 63 31.31 2.27 -2.07
N LEU A 64 32.55 2.23 -2.56
CA LEU A 64 33.54 3.28 -2.24
C LEU A 64 33.11 4.67 -2.75
N VAL A 65 32.33 4.74 -3.82
CA VAL A 65 31.82 6.01 -4.37
C VAL A 65 30.88 6.72 -3.39
N PRO A 66 29.76 6.12 -2.93
CA PRO A 66 28.93 6.75 -1.91
C PRO A 66 29.65 6.86 -0.55
N MET A 67 30.51 5.91 -0.16
CA MET A 67 31.26 6.02 1.10
C MET A 67 32.20 7.22 1.11
N ARG A 68 32.85 7.52 -0.02
CA ARG A 68 33.71 8.71 -0.14
C ARG A 68 32.92 10.00 0.03
N LYS A 69 31.69 10.05 -0.49
CA LYS A 69 30.83 11.22 -0.36
C LYS A 69 30.24 11.37 1.04
N ILE A 70 29.91 10.26 1.70
CA ILE A 70 29.55 10.24 3.13
C ILE A 70 30.72 10.74 3.99
N ALA A 71 31.95 10.34 3.67
CA ALA A 71 33.14 10.85 4.33
C ALA A 71 33.28 12.38 4.20
N ASP A 72 32.98 12.95 3.02
CA ASP A 72 32.94 14.40 2.84
C ASP A 72 31.86 15.08 3.67
N PHE A 73 30.67 14.48 3.80
CA PHE A 73 29.61 15.04 4.65
C PHE A 73 30.02 15.06 6.12
N LEU A 74 30.61 13.96 6.61
CA LEU A 74 31.13 13.88 7.99
C LEU A 74 32.25 14.91 8.22
N GLN A 75 33.17 15.05 7.27
CA GLN A 75 34.25 16.05 7.34
C GLN A 75 33.72 17.50 7.29
N ALA A 76 32.64 17.74 6.53
CA ALA A 76 31.91 19.01 6.50
C ALA A 76 31.09 19.27 7.78
N GLY A 77 31.10 18.34 8.75
CA GLY A 77 30.42 18.46 10.03
C GLY A 77 28.93 18.15 9.98
N LEU A 78 28.42 17.54 8.90
CA LEU A 78 27.02 17.13 8.79
C LEU A 78 26.75 15.92 9.68
N LYS A 79 25.51 15.87 10.18
CA LYS A 79 24.95 14.64 10.73
C LYS A 79 24.58 13.71 9.59
N VAL A 80 25.05 12.46 9.62
CA VAL A 80 24.76 11.47 8.56
C VAL A 80 24.01 10.28 9.14
N THR A 81 22.88 9.94 8.53
CA THR A 81 22.18 8.68 8.80
C THR A 81 22.29 7.72 7.61
N ILE A 82 22.71 6.49 7.86
CA ILE A 82 22.63 5.42 6.87
C ILE A 82 21.42 4.57 7.23
N LEU A 83 20.46 4.53 6.30
CA LEU A 83 19.25 3.71 6.42
C LEU A 83 19.50 2.35 5.75
N PHE A 84 19.53 1.29 6.55
CA PHE A 84 19.43 -0.07 6.07
C PHE A 84 17.98 -0.36 5.70
N ALA A 85 17.69 -0.27 4.41
CA ALA A 85 16.35 -0.38 3.86
C ALA A 85 15.94 -1.85 3.73
N ASP A 86 15.84 -2.54 4.87
CA ASP A 86 15.50 -3.96 4.99
C ASP A 86 14.09 -4.27 4.45
N LEU A 87 13.10 -3.43 4.78
CA LEU A 87 11.76 -3.54 4.19
C LEU A 87 11.80 -3.36 2.66
N HIS A 88 12.54 -2.37 2.15
CA HIS A 88 12.67 -2.14 0.71
C HIS A 88 13.37 -3.30 0.00
N ALA A 89 14.38 -3.91 0.63
CA ALA A 89 15.07 -5.08 0.12
C ALA A 89 14.16 -6.31 -0.01
N TYR A 90 13.12 -6.41 0.84
CA TYR A 90 12.05 -7.38 0.70
C TYR A 90 11.06 -6.98 -0.42
N LEU A 91 10.61 -5.72 -0.44
CA LEU A 91 9.63 -5.20 -1.41
C LEU A 91 10.10 -5.23 -2.87
N ASP A 92 11.42 -5.10 -3.11
CA ASP A 92 12.04 -5.19 -4.44
C ASP A 92 12.14 -6.64 -4.92
N ASN A 93 10.98 -7.19 -5.30
CA ASN A 93 10.84 -8.51 -5.90
C ASN A 93 11.45 -9.65 -5.06
N MET A 94 11.28 -9.58 -3.73
CA MET A 94 11.72 -10.60 -2.77
C MET A 94 13.19 -11.01 -2.93
N LYS A 95 14.08 -10.06 -3.29
CA LYS A 95 15.54 -10.30 -3.39
C LYS A 95 16.16 -10.84 -2.10
N SER A 96 15.47 -10.71 -0.96
CA SER A 96 15.89 -11.22 0.33
C SER A 96 14.68 -11.71 1.12
N SER A 97 14.79 -12.85 1.79
CA SER A 97 13.83 -13.28 2.81
C SER A 97 14.08 -12.54 4.13
N TRP A 98 13.07 -12.47 5.00
CA TRP A 98 13.18 -11.84 6.33
C TRP A 98 14.24 -12.49 7.23
N GLU A 99 14.47 -13.79 7.07
CA GLU A 99 15.51 -14.53 7.80
C GLU A 99 16.90 -14.09 7.37
N LEU A 100 17.13 -13.98 6.05
CA LEU A 100 18.40 -13.49 5.51
C LEU A 100 18.65 -12.02 5.85
N LEU A 101 17.60 -11.18 5.80
CA LEU A 101 17.72 -9.74 6.00
C LEU A 101 18.31 -9.37 7.36
N LYS A 102 17.96 -10.10 8.43
CA LYS A 102 18.51 -9.84 9.77
C LYS A 102 20.04 -9.94 9.77
N SER A 103 20.59 -10.98 9.15
CA SER A 103 22.04 -11.20 9.04
C SER A 103 22.69 -10.27 8.03
N ARG A 104 22.03 -9.99 6.90
CA ARG A 104 22.52 -9.04 5.88
C ARG A 104 22.68 -7.63 6.44
N VAL A 105 21.74 -7.15 7.26
CA VAL A 105 21.84 -5.83 7.91
C VAL A 105 23.09 -5.76 8.79
N VAL A 106 23.34 -6.78 9.61
CA VAL A 106 24.54 -6.84 10.48
C VAL A 106 25.82 -6.84 9.63
N TYR A 107 25.85 -7.62 8.55
CA TYR A 107 26.98 -7.66 7.61
C TYR A 107 27.24 -6.29 6.97
N TYR A 108 26.19 -5.64 6.45
CA TYR A 108 26.28 -4.31 5.84
C TYR A 108 26.79 -3.26 6.82
N GLU A 109 26.27 -3.25 8.06
CA GLU A 109 26.67 -2.31 9.10
C GLU A 109 28.17 -2.41 9.40
N CYS A 110 28.67 -3.63 9.60
CA CYS A 110 30.09 -3.87 9.85
C CYS A 110 30.97 -3.44 8.66
N VAL A 111 30.58 -3.83 7.45
CA VAL A 111 31.34 -3.52 6.23
C VAL A 111 31.38 -2.01 5.94
N ILE A 112 30.25 -1.31 6.05
CA ILE A 112 30.18 0.14 5.83
C ILE A 112 31.02 0.89 6.87
N LYS A 113 30.93 0.47 8.14
CA LYS A 113 31.75 1.05 9.21
C LYS A 113 33.24 0.84 8.94
N ALA A 114 33.64 -0.37 8.52
CA ALA A 114 35.02 -0.67 8.16
C ALA A 114 35.52 0.13 6.95
N LEU A 115 34.68 0.31 5.92
CA LEU A 115 34.98 1.15 4.75
C LEU A 115 35.23 2.60 5.17
N LEU A 116 34.33 3.22 5.94
CA LEU A 116 34.50 4.61 6.38
C LEU A 116 35.73 4.81 7.28
N GLN A 117 35.98 3.87 8.20
CA GLN A 117 37.19 3.90 9.04
C GLN A 117 38.47 3.68 8.23
N SER A 118 38.42 2.97 7.10
CA SER A 118 39.58 2.79 6.21
C SER A 118 39.98 4.07 5.45
N LEU A 119 39.03 5.01 5.33
CA LEU A 119 39.20 6.34 4.74
C LEU A 119 39.66 7.39 5.77
N ASP A 120 39.96 6.96 7.01
CA ASP A 120 40.51 7.79 8.08
C ASP A 120 39.63 9.02 8.43
N VAL A 121 38.30 8.85 8.34
CA VAL A 121 37.31 9.91 8.61
C VAL A 121 36.64 9.71 9.98
N PRO A 122 36.44 10.79 10.78
CA PRO A 122 35.66 10.75 12.01
C PRO A 122 34.20 10.30 11.76
N ILE A 123 33.74 9.29 12.50
CA ILE A 123 32.40 8.69 12.33
C ILE A 123 31.47 8.98 13.53
N GLU A 124 31.79 9.95 14.38
CA GLU A 124 31.01 10.26 15.58
C GLU A 124 29.62 10.82 15.23
N GLN A 125 29.49 11.46 14.07
CA GLN A 125 28.21 11.96 13.54
C GLN A 125 27.52 10.97 12.58
N LEU A 126 27.99 9.73 12.51
CA LEU A 126 27.38 8.66 11.73
C LEU A 126 26.38 7.88 12.58
N TYR A 127 25.16 7.73 12.06
CA TYR A 127 24.08 6.99 12.72
C TYR A 127 23.56 5.91 11.78
N PHE A 128 23.27 4.74 12.33
CA PHE A 128 22.62 3.65 11.61
C PHE A 128 21.17 3.52 12.02
N LYS A 129 20.30 3.26 11.04
CA LYS A 129 18.87 3.00 11.25
C LYS A 129 18.41 1.86 10.35
N LYS A 130 17.55 0.99 10.87
CA LYS A 130 16.85 -0.02 10.05
C LYS A 130 15.46 0.50 9.69
N GLY A 131 15.01 0.24 8.47
CA GLY A 131 13.69 0.68 8.00
C GLY A 131 12.55 0.16 8.88
N THR A 132 12.59 -1.14 9.21
CA THR A 132 11.58 -1.77 10.07
C THR A 132 11.48 -1.20 11.50
N GLU A 133 12.42 -0.36 11.96
CA GLU A 133 12.30 0.32 13.25
C GLU A 133 11.11 1.30 13.31
N TYR A 134 10.72 1.89 12.17
CA TYR A 134 9.65 2.89 12.12
C TYR A 134 8.66 2.71 10.97
N GLN A 135 9.03 2.03 9.88
CA GLN A 135 8.17 1.89 8.69
C GLN A 135 6.93 1.00 8.93
N LEU A 136 6.88 0.29 10.06
CA LEU A 136 5.74 -0.51 10.50
C LEU A 136 4.89 0.20 11.58
N SER A 137 5.19 1.46 11.90
CA SER A 137 4.43 2.24 12.89
C SER A 137 3.15 2.78 12.29
N ARG A 138 2.14 3.00 13.14
CA ARG A 138 0.84 3.51 12.72
C ARG A 138 0.96 4.86 12.03
N GLU A 139 1.77 5.77 12.58
CA GLU A 139 1.95 7.12 12.03
C GLU A 139 2.53 7.06 10.61
N TYR A 140 3.56 6.22 10.41
CA TYR A 140 4.15 6.02 9.09
C TYR A 140 3.16 5.42 8.10
N THR A 141 2.43 4.39 8.52
CA THR A 141 1.39 3.76 7.68
C THR A 141 0.31 4.76 7.29
N ASP A 142 -0.16 5.59 8.20
CA ASP A 142 -1.15 6.63 7.92
C ASP A 142 -0.66 7.59 6.82
N ASP A 143 0.59 8.04 6.87
CA ASP A 143 1.17 8.87 5.82
C ASP A 143 1.41 8.11 4.50
N VAL A 144 1.73 6.82 4.54
CA VAL A 144 1.80 5.96 3.33
C VAL A 144 0.44 5.89 2.64
N LEU A 145 -0.63 5.65 3.40
CA LEU A 145 -1.98 5.58 2.86
C LEU A 145 -2.40 6.93 2.27
N ARG A 146 -2.13 8.04 2.98
CA ARG A 146 -2.40 9.40 2.48
C ARG A 146 -1.61 9.73 1.21
N LEU A 147 -0.33 9.37 1.16
CA LEU A 147 0.50 9.57 -0.01
C LEU A 147 0.01 8.73 -1.20
N SER A 148 -0.45 7.50 -0.95
CA SER A 148 -0.98 6.62 -1.99
C SER A 148 -2.29 7.13 -2.62
N ALA A 149 -3.11 7.86 -1.86
CA ALA A 149 -4.32 8.50 -2.39
C ALA A 149 -3.98 9.70 -3.28
N GLN A 150 -2.90 10.40 -2.97
CA GLN A 150 -2.44 11.57 -3.71
C GLN A 150 -1.65 11.23 -4.98
N VAL A 151 -0.89 10.13 -4.96
CA VAL A 151 0.01 9.72 -6.06
C VAL A 151 -0.71 8.77 -7.01
N SER A 152 -0.66 9.09 -8.31
CA SER A 152 -1.20 8.19 -9.34
C SER A 152 -0.33 6.95 -9.53
N GLN A 153 -0.94 5.84 -9.96
CA GLN A 153 -0.20 4.62 -10.32
C GLN A 153 0.88 4.91 -11.37
N ARG A 154 0.57 5.78 -12.34
CA ARG A 154 1.51 6.20 -13.40
C ARG A 154 2.72 6.94 -12.85
N ASP A 155 2.51 7.87 -11.91
CA ASP A 155 3.60 8.67 -11.37
C ASP A 155 4.47 7.84 -10.41
N ALA A 156 3.86 6.94 -9.62
CA ALA A 156 4.60 5.95 -8.83
C ALA A 156 5.46 5.02 -9.73
N LEU A 157 4.88 4.52 -10.82
CA LEU A 157 5.61 3.71 -11.80
C LEU A 157 6.78 4.47 -12.43
N LYS A 158 6.52 5.72 -12.86
CA LYS A 158 7.55 6.58 -13.44
C LYS A 158 8.67 6.84 -12.44
N ALA A 159 8.35 7.10 -11.17
CA ALA A 159 9.31 7.34 -10.12
C ALA A 159 10.22 6.12 -9.86
N GLY A 160 9.65 4.92 -9.83
CA GLY A 160 10.38 3.67 -9.56
C GLY A 160 11.10 3.06 -10.77
N ALA A 161 10.92 3.56 -11.99
CA ALA A 161 11.32 2.88 -13.23
C ALA A 161 12.82 2.49 -13.34
N GLU A 162 13.71 3.29 -12.75
CA GLU A 162 15.17 3.06 -12.81
C GLU A 162 15.73 2.32 -11.58
N VAL A 163 14.92 2.18 -10.54
CA VAL A 163 15.33 1.64 -9.23
C VAL A 163 14.71 0.27 -8.97
N VAL A 164 13.41 0.14 -9.21
CA VAL A 164 12.64 -1.09 -9.00
C VAL A 164 12.94 -2.07 -10.13
N LYS A 165 13.16 -3.35 -9.80
CA LYS A 165 13.39 -4.39 -10.79
C LYS A 165 12.20 -4.50 -11.75
N GLN A 166 12.49 -4.40 -13.05
CA GLN A 166 11.48 -4.61 -14.09
C GLN A 166 11.30 -6.12 -14.32
N VAL A 167 10.06 -6.60 -14.24
CA VAL A 167 9.66 -8.00 -14.43
C VAL A 167 8.41 -8.06 -15.32
N SER A 168 8.17 -9.21 -15.97
CA SER A 168 7.03 -9.40 -16.88
C SER A 168 5.67 -9.21 -16.19
N SER A 169 5.56 -9.65 -14.94
CA SER A 169 4.37 -9.53 -14.11
C SER A 169 4.69 -8.65 -12.89
N PRO A 170 4.59 -7.31 -13.02
CA PRO A 170 5.08 -6.41 -12.00
C PRO A 170 4.19 -6.41 -10.75
N LEU A 171 4.85 -6.59 -9.60
CA LEU A 171 4.20 -6.63 -8.29
C LEU A 171 3.72 -5.24 -7.83
N LEU A 172 2.69 -5.23 -6.99
CA LEU A 172 2.15 -4.01 -6.37
C LEU A 172 3.18 -3.33 -5.46
N SER A 173 4.02 -4.09 -4.77
CA SER A 173 5.10 -3.56 -3.90
C SER A 173 6.03 -2.59 -4.64
N GLY A 174 6.25 -2.80 -5.94
CA GLY A 174 7.06 -1.90 -6.76
C GLY A 174 6.47 -0.50 -6.93
N LEU A 175 5.15 -0.33 -6.78
CA LEU A 175 4.51 1.00 -6.76
C LEU A 175 4.61 1.67 -5.39
N LEU A 176 4.65 0.89 -4.31
CA LEU A 176 4.81 1.41 -2.95
C LEU A 176 6.24 1.88 -2.68
N TYR A 177 7.25 1.21 -3.24
CA TYR A 177 8.67 1.51 -3.04
C TYR A 177 9.02 3.03 -3.08
N PRO A 178 8.70 3.79 -4.15
CA PRO A 178 9.07 5.20 -4.22
C PRO A 178 8.34 6.08 -3.19
N LEU A 179 7.14 5.68 -2.74
CA LEU A 179 6.40 6.41 -1.71
C LEU A 179 7.04 6.22 -0.33
N LEU A 180 7.48 5.00 -0.03
CA LEU A 180 8.18 4.71 1.22
C LEU A 180 9.50 5.48 1.28
N GLN A 181 10.29 5.43 0.21
CA GLN A 181 11.55 6.18 0.14
C GLN A 181 11.35 7.69 0.33
N ALA A 182 10.28 8.27 -0.21
CA ALA A 182 9.95 9.68 0.00
C ALA A 182 9.59 9.98 1.47
N LEU A 183 8.83 9.11 2.13
CA LEU A 183 8.44 9.30 3.54
C LEU A 183 9.62 9.11 4.50
N ASP A 184 10.64 8.32 4.13
CA ASP A 184 11.85 8.18 4.94
C ASP A 184 12.51 9.53 5.26
N GLU A 185 12.47 10.50 4.34
CA GLU A 185 12.94 11.87 4.58
C GLU A 185 12.28 12.53 5.80
N GLN A 186 10.97 12.32 5.93
CA GLN A 186 10.18 12.88 7.03
C GLN A 186 10.47 12.17 8.34
N TYR A 187 10.48 10.83 8.33
CA TYR A 187 10.55 10.03 9.55
C TYR A 187 11.96 9.90 10.11
N LEU A 188 12.99 10.00 9.27
CA LEU A 188 14.37 10.20 9.71
C LEU A 188 14.67 11.63 10.18
N LYS A 189 13.74 12.56 9.97
CA LYS A 189 13.82 13.98 10.34
C LYS A 189 15.05 14.67 9.75
N VAL A 190 15.34 14.36 8.49
CA VAL A 190 16.50 14.89 7.76
C VAL A 190 16.18 16.21 7.05
N ASP A 191 17.24 16.98 6.80
CA ASP A 191 17.21 18.17 5.96
C ASP A 191 17.37 17.83 4.47
N GLY A 192 18.03 16.70 4.15
CA GLY A 192 18.28 16.27 2.78
C GLY A 192 18.57 14.78 2.59
N GLN A 193 18.52 14.33 1.35
CA GLN A 193 18.82 12.97 0.93
C GLN A 193 19.99 12.92 -0.06
N PHE A 194 20.84 11.92 0.10
CA PHE A 194 21.91 11.58 -0.83
C PHE A 194 21.65 10.22 -1.48
N GLY A 195 21.92 10.11 -2.78
CA GLY A 195 21.85 8.85 -3.53
C GLY A 195 22.43 8.98 -4.94
N GLY A 196 22.27 7.95 -5.76
CA GLY A 196 22.68 7.98 -7.17
C GLY A 196 21.72 8.78 -8.04
N VAL A 197 22.18 9.25 -9.21
CA VAL A 197 21.29 9.88 -10.21
C VAL A 197 20.19 8.95 -10.73
N ASP A 198 20.32 7.64 -10.59
CA ASP A 198 19.24 6.68 -10.88
C ASP A 198 18.04 6.81 -9.93
N GLN A 199 18.22 7.45 -8.77
CA GLN A 199 17.14 7.75 -7.81
C GLN A 199 16.45 9.10 -8.07
N ARG A 200 16.92 9.88 -9.06
CA ARG A 200 16.43 11.23 -9.34
C ARG A 200 14.91 11.32 -9.44
N LYS A 201 14.27 10.35 -10.09
CA LYS A 201 12.81 10.36 -10.27
C LYS A 201 12.05 10.17 -8.95
N ILE A 202 12.61 9.42 -7.99
CA ILE A 202 12.06 9.27 -6.65
C ILE A 202 12.25 10.58 -5.85
N PHE A 203 13.41 11.22 -5.95
CA PHE A 203 13.67 12.51 -5.31
C PHE A 203 12.70 13.60 -5.79
N ILE A 204 12.44 13.66 -7.10
CA ILE A 204 11.43 14.58 -7.66
C ILE A 204 10.02 14.25 -7.13
N LEU A 205 9.65 12.97 -7.03
CA LEU A 205 8.37 12.58 -6.44
C LEU A 205 8.27 13.09 -4.99
N ALA A 206 9.32 12.93 -4.18
CA ALA A 206 9.34 13.43 -2.81
C ALA A 206 9.19 14.96 -2.75
N GLU A 207 9.95 15.70 -3.57
CA GLU A 207 9.86 17.17 -3.64
C GLU A 207 8.47 17.68 -4.02
N GLU A 208 7.76 16.99 -4.92
CA GLU A 208 6.44 17.39 -5.38
C GLU A 208 5.31 16.99 -4.43
N GLN A 209 5.43 15.82 -3.78
CA GLN A 209 4.31 15.20 -3.09
C GLN A 209 4.32 15.42 -1.57
N LEU A 210 5.49 15.47 -0.92
CA LEU A 210 5.58 15.71 0.52
C LEU A 210 4.98 17.07 0.96
N PRO A 211 5.20 18.20 0.24
CA PRO A 211 4.60 19.48 0.61
C PRO A 211 3.07 19.49 0.56
N LYS A 212 2.45 18.69 -0.33
CA LYS A 212 0.99 18.57 -0.44
C LYS A 212 0.39 17.85 0.78
N LEU A 213 1.15 16.95 1.42
CA LEU A 213 0.83 16.36 2.73
C LEU A 213 1.17 17.27 3.91
N LYS A 214 1.65 18.50 3.67
CA LYS A 214 2.19 19.45 4.66
C LYS A 214 3.45 18.95 5.36
N LEU A 215 4.19 18.06 4.69
CA LEU A 215 5.52 17.63 5.12
C LEU A 215 6.59 18.52 4.46
N GLY A 216 7.77 18.61 5.08
CA GLY A 216 8.83 19.50 4.59
C GLY A 216 9.41 19.08 3.23
N LYS A 217 9.78 20.04 2.38
CA LYS A 217 10.63 19.76 1.21
C LYS A 217 12.08 19.50 1.65
N ARG A 218 12.80 18.58 1.03
CA ARG A 218 14.24 18.31 1.29
C ARG A 218 15.10 18.76 0.11
N TRP A 219 16.40 18.92 0.34
CA TRP A 219 17.38 19.04 -0.74
C TRP A 219 17.93 17.64 -1.10
N HIS A 220 18.33 17.47 -2.36
CA HIS A 220 18.76 16.18 -2.89
C HIS A 220 20.13 16.28 -3.56
N LEU A 221 21.05 15.40 -3.19
CA LEU A 221 22.40 15.35 -3.73
C LEU A 221 22.60 14.02 -4.47
N MET A 222 23.05 14.10 -5.73
CA MET A 222 23.11 12.93 -6.60
C MET A 222 24.54 12.65 -7.10
N ASN A 223 25.09 11.49 -6.76
CA ASN A 223 26.37 11.05 -7.30
C ASN A 223 26.20 10.43 -8.70
N PRO A 224 27.23 10.52 -9.56
CA PRO A 224 27.21 9.87 -10.87
C PRO A 224 27.15 8.35 -10.76
N MET A 225 26.61 7.72 -11.80
CA MET A 225 26.69 6.26 -11.97
C MET A 225 28.08 5.88 -12.44
N VAL A 226 28.81 5.11 -11.63
CA VAL A 226 30.15 4.66 -11.97
C VAL A 226 30.06 3.31 -12.70
N PRO A 227 30.62 3.19 -13.92
CA PRO A 227 30.70 1.92 -14.63
C PRO A 227 31.43 0.86 -13.81
N GLY A 228 31.02 -0.40 -13.98
CA GLY A 228 31.78 -1.53 -13.48
C GLY A 228 33.06 -1.76 -14.25
N LEU A 229 33.91 -2.63 -13.70
CA LEU A 229 35.23 -2.95 -14.28
C LEU A 229 35.12 -3.63 -15.65
N THR A 230 33.96 -4.19 -15.99
CA THR A 230 33.67 -4.78 -17.30
C THR A 230 33.07 -3.77 -18.31
N GLY A 231 32.90 -2.49 -17.94
CA GLY A 231 32.33 -1.44 -18.80
C GLY A 231 30.80 -1.30 -18.74
N THR A 232 30.10 -2.20 -18.04
CA THR A 232 28.65 -2.12 -17.76
C THR A 232 28.38 -1.85 -16.28
N LYS A 233 27.13 -1.48 -15.89
CA LYS A 233 26.76 -1.25 -14.48
C LYS A 233 27.12 -2.49 -13.63
N MET A 234 27.85 -2.31 -12.52
CA MET A 234 28.15 -3.43 -11.61
C MET A 234 26.84 -4.05 -11.10
N SER A 235 26.60 -5.29 -11.47
CA SER A 235 25.39 -6.03 -11.10
C SER A 235 25.70 -6.95 -9.93
N SER A 236 24.81 -6.98 -8.93
CA SER A 236 24.90 -7.98 -7.86
C SER A 236 24.73 -9.41 -8.36
N SER A 237 24.20 -9.60 -9.57
CA SER A 237 23.77 -10.88 -10.17
C SER A 237 24.88 -11.64 -10.90
N GLU A 238 26.02 -10.99 -11.18
CA GLU A 238 27.15 -11.60 -11.88
C GLU A 238 28.37 -11.59 -10.95
N GLU A 239 28.87 -12.76 -10.56
CA GLU A 239 29.98 -12.87 -9.59
C GLU A 239 31.31 -12.31 -10.13
N ASP A 240 31.56 -12.46 -11.43
CA ASP A 240 32.84 -12.11 -12.05
C ASP A 240 32.92 -10.63 -12.48
N SER A 241 31.78 -9.93 -12.59
CA SER A 241 31.76 -8.51 -12.98
C SER A 241 31.93 -7.54 -11.80
N LYS A 242 32.05 -8.05 -10.56
CA LYS A 242 32.20 -7.25 -9.33
C LYS A 242 33.38 -7.71 -8.47
N ILE A 243 34.01 -6.77 -7.77
CA ILE A 243 35.01 -7.08 -6.71
C ILE A 243 34.31 -6.93 -5.36
N ASP A 244 34.21 -8.02 -4.60
CA ASP A 244 33.69 -7.97 -3.23
C ASP A 244 34.67 -7.19 -2.35
N VAL A 245 34.17 -6.39 -1.41
CA VAL A 245 35.02 -5.64 -0.47
C VAL A 245 35.87 -6.54 0.43
N LEU A 246 35.49 -7.82 0.57
CA LEU A 246 36.23 -8.85 1.30
C LEU A 246 36.87 -9.90 0.37
N ASP A 247 37.00 -9.64 -0.94
CA ASP A 247 37.76 -10.53 -1.83
C ASP A 247 39.24 -10.58 -1.40
N GLU A 248 39.84 -11.77 -1.52
CA GLU A 248 41.27 -11.99 -1.28
C GLU A 248 42.14 -11.23 -2.30
N PRO A 249 43.37 -10.83 -1.94
CA PRO A 249 44.25 -10.03 -2.80
C PRO A 249 44.41 -10.57 -4.22
N ASP A 250 44.60 -11.89 -4.35
CA ASP A 250 44.78 -12.53 -5.67
C ASP A 250 43.52 -12.41 -6.53
N ARG A 251 42.33 -12.56 -5.94
CA ARG A 251 41.06 -12.43 -6.66
C ARG A 251 40.82 -10.99 -7.11
N VAL A 252 41.16 -10.00 -6.28
CA VAL A 252 41.11 -8.58 -6.63
C VAL A 252 42.03 -8.30 -7.84
N ARG A 253 43.27 -8.79 -7.80
CA ARG A 253 44.24 -8.64 -8.89
C ARG A 253 43.74 -9.25 -10.19
N THR A 254 43.28 -10.51 -10.15
CA THR A 254 42.78 -11.21 -11.34
C THR A 254 41.62 -10.44 -11.99
N LYS A 255 40.66 -9.96 -11.19
CA LYS A 255 39.50 -9.22 -11.70
C LYS A 255 39.88 -7.88 -12.35
N ILE A 256 40.80 -7.12 -11.76
CA ILE A 256 41.26 -5.83 -12.32
C ILE A 256 42.10 -6.05 -13.57
N MET A 257 42.96 -7.06 -13.58
CA MET A 257 43.77 -7.37 -14.75
C MET A 257 42.91 -7.83 -15.94
N GLY A 258 41.82 -8.55 -15.66
CA GLY A 258 40.82 -8.97 -16.65
C GLY A 258 39.81 -7.88 -17.10
N ALA A 259 39.80 -6.71 -16.45
CA ALA A 259 38.88 -5.62 -16.76
C ALA A 259 39.08 -5.07 -18.19
N ALA A 260 38.01 -4.63 -18.86
CA ALA A 260 38.17 -3.93 -20.15
C ALA A 260 38.74 -2.52 -19.91
N CYS A 261 39.81 -2.16 -20.63
CA CYS A 261 40.48 -0.86 -20.45
C CYS A 261 40.97 -0.27 -21.78
N SER A 262 40.21 -0.46 -22.86
CA SER A 262 40.56 0.11 -24.16
C SER A 262 40.62 1.65 -24.12
N ARG A 263 41.51 2.23 -24.94
CA ARG A 263 41.63 3.68 -25.14
C ARG A 263 40.49 4.26 -25.98
N ASP A 264 39.88 3.43 -26.83
CA ASP A 264 38.85 3.84 -27.78
C ASP A 264 37.43 3.77 -27.22
N GLN A 265 37.28 3.30 -25.96
CA GLN A 265 35.98 3.19 -25.32
C GLN A 265 35.73 4.39 -24.38
N PRO A 266 34.61 5.12 -24.56
CA PRO A 266 34.21 6.18 -23.63
C PRO A 266 33.95 5.63 -22.22
N ASP A 267 33.41 4.40 -22.12
CA ASP A 267 33.01 3.75 -20.87
C ASP A 267 34.12 2.86 -20.29
N ASN A 268 35.29 3.47 -20.02
CA ASN A 268 36.41 2.78 -19.40
C ASN A 268 36.22 2.70 -17.87
N GLY A 269 35.86 1.50 -17.39
CA GLY A 269 35.61 1.25 -15.96
C GLY A 269 36.84 1.45 -15.07
N VAL A 270 38.04 1.16 -15.58
CA VAL A 270 39.31 1.40 -14.86
C VAL A 270 39.53 2.90 -14.66
N LEU A 271 39.47 3.70 -15.73
CA LEU A 271 39.59 5.16 -15.65
C LEU A 271 38.50 5.80 -14.79
N SER A 272 37.27 5.29 -14.88
CA SER A 272 36.17 5.74 -14.03
C SER A 272 36.48 5.53 -12.55
N PHE A 273 37.12 4.41 -12.20
CA PHE A 273 37.54 4.14 -10.83
C PHE A 273 38.64 5.10 -10.36
N TYR A 274 39.56 5.49 -11.25
CA TYR A 274 40.53 6.55 -10.95
C TYR A 274 39.82 7.87 -10.61
N ASN A 275 38.88 8.29 -11.46
CA ASN A 275 38.18 9.55 -11.31
C ASN A 275 37.30 9.61 -10.05
N PHE A 276 36.47 8.59 -9.81
CA PHE A 276 35.42 8.64 -8.79
C PHE A 276 35.80 8.01 -7.45
N VAL A 277 36.88 7.23 -7.39
CA VAL A 277 37.32 6.57 -6.15
C VAL A 277 38.75 6.94 -5.80
N LEU A 278 39.72 6.68 -6.67
CA LEU A 278 41.13 6.79 -6.33
C LEU A 278 41.56 8.24 -6.09
N PHE A 279 41.41 9.13 -7.07
CA PHE A 279 41.77 10.54 -6.94
C PHE A 279 41.06 11.24 -5.77
N PRO A 280 39.75 11.03 -5.56
CA PRO A 280 39.05 11.57 -4.39
C PRO A 280 39.64 11.12 -3.04
N ILE A 281 40.24 9.92 -2.96
CA ILE A 281 40.86 9.40 -1.73
C ILE A 281 42.27 9.96 -1.52
N VAL A 282 43.09 10.04 -2.58
CA VAL A 282 44.50 10.43 -2.45
C VAL A 282 44.73 11.93 -2.50
N SER A 283 43.84 12.69 -3.15
CA SER A 283 43.93 14.16 -3.28
C SER A 283 44.02 14.83 -1.89
N PRO A 284 44.95 15.79 -1.70
CA PRO A 284 45.75 16.50 -2.72
C PRO A 284 47.09 15.85 -3.09
N ASN A 285 47.38 14.63 -2.60
CA ASN A 285 48.66 13.97 -2.88
C ASN A 285 48.71 13.44 -4.32
N ALA A 286 49.91 13.49 -4.93
CA ALA A 286 50.15 12.88 -6.23
C ALA A 286 50.22 11.36 -6.14
N ILE A 287 49.82 10.70 -7.23
CA ILE A 287 50.10 9.29 -7.47
C ILE A 287 51.22 9.14 -8.49
N GLU A 288 52.01 8.08 -8.36
CA GLU A 288 53.13 7.81 -9.25
C GLU A 288 52.91 6.51 -10.02
N ILE A 289 52.83 6.60 -11.34
CA ILE A 289 52.69 5.45 -12.25
C ILE A 289 53.80 5.56 -13.29
N SER A 290 54.63 4.51 -13.40
CA SER A 290 55.74 4.47 -14.37
C SER A 290 56.66 5.71 -14.31
N ASN A 291 57.01 6.14 -13.08
CA ASN A 291 57.83 7.33 -12.78
C ASN A 291 57.23 8.68 -13.24
N GLN A 292 55.92 8.74 -13.48
CA GLN A 292 55.19 9.98 -13.76
C GLN A 292 54.23 10.29 -12.61
N GLN A 293 54.20 11.55 -12.18
CA GLN A 293 53.33 12.02 -11.11
C GLN A 293 52.04 12.63 -11.67
N PHE A 294 50.91 12.26 -11.08
CA PHE A 294 49.59 12.78 -11.43
C PHE A 294 48.88 13.31 -10.18
N PHE A 295 48.42 14.55 -10.24
CA PHE A 295 47.70 15.22 -9.14
C PHE A 295 46.18 15.19 -9.33
N ASP A 296 45.74 15.03 -10.58
CA ASP A 296 44.34 15.04 -10.98
C ASP A 296 44.06 14.01 -12.09
N PHE A 297 42.78 13.66 -12.21
CA PHE A 297 42.31 12.67 -13.18
C PHE A 297 42.55 13.07 -14.63
N GLU A 298 42.41 14.36 -14.98
CA GLU A 298 42.55 14.80 -16.37
C GLU A 298 43.99 14.64 -16.86
N SER A 299 44.98 14.98 -16.03
CA SER A 299 46.39 14.75 -16.35
C SER A 299 46.72 13.28 -16.62
N LEU A 300 46.18 12.37 -15.80
CA LEU A 300 46.35 10.91 -15.97
C LEU A 300 45.62 10.41 -17.22
N LYS A 301 44.40 10.87 -17.45
CA LYS A 301 43.59 10.50 -18.61
C LYS A 301 44.26 10.94 -19.91
N THR A 302 44.76 12.17 -19.99
CA THR A 302 45.52 12.65 -21.15
C THR A 302 46.78 11.82 -21.38
N ALA A 303 47.55 11.51 -20.34
CA ALA A 303 48.74 10.66 -20.47
C ALA A 303 48.41 9.25 -20.97
N TYR A 304 47.27 8.68 -20.55
CA TYR A 304 46.80 7.38 -21.02
C TYR A 304 46.36 7.41 -22.49
N LEU A 305 45.57 8.41 -22.89
CA LEU A 305 45.08 8.56 -24.26
C LEU A 305 46.21 8.89 -25.25
N ASP A 306 47.18 9.71 -24.84
CA ASP A 306 48.39 10.03 -25.61
C ASP A 306 49.37 8.85 -25.74
N GLY A 307 49.08 7.75 -25.05
CA GLY A 307 49.91 6.55 -25.04
C GLY A 307 51.18 6.60 -24.21
N LYS A 308 51.32 7.61 -23.35
CA LYS A 308 52.42 7.74 -22.36
C LYS A 308 52.28 6.77 -21.19
N LEU A 309 51.07 6.27 -20.94
CA LEU A 309 50.78 5.19 -19.99
C LEU A 309 50.21 3.97 -20.72
N ASP A 310 50.70 2.78 -20.40
CA ASP A 310 50.14 1.52 -20.88
C ASP A 310 49.05 0.98 -19.94
N GLU A 311 48.17 0.15 -20.51
CA GLU A 311 47.04 -0.46 -19.82
C GLU A 311 47.46 -1.32 -18.61
N THR A 312 48.57 -2.06 -18.75
CA THR A 312 49.04 -3.01 -17.73
C THR A 312 49.51 -2.26 -16.50
N SER A 313 50.28 -1.18 -16.69
CA SER A 313 50.74 -0.32 -15.60
C SER A 313 49.58 0.34 -14.86
N LEU A 314 48.58 0.84 -15.60
CA LEU A 314 47.39 1.48 -15.02
C LEU A 314 46.57 0.49 -14.17
N LYS A 315 46.34 -0.72 -14.67
CA LYS A 315 45.63 -1.79 -13.95
C LYS A 315 46.40 -2.28 -12.73
N LYS A 316 47.71 -2.46 -12.86
CA LYS A 316 48.55 -2.95 -11.77
C LYS A 316 48.55 -1.97 -10.59
N PHE A 317 48.73 -0.67 -10.86
CA PHE A 317 48.66 0.36 -9.83
C PHE A 317 47.28 0.38 -9.14
N LEU A 318 46.20 0.33 -9.92
CA LEU A 318 44.84 0.29 -9.37
C LEU A 318 44.62 -0.94 -8.49
N ALA A 319 45.14 -2.10 -8.90
CA ALA A 319 45.06 -3.33 -8.13
C ALA A 319 45.84 -3.24 -6.82
N ASP A 320 47.07 -2.72 -6.85
CA ASP A 320 47.88 -2.51 -5.64
C ASP A 320 47.19 -1.55 -4.66
N PHE A 321 46.64 -0.45 -5.18
CA PHE A 321 45.87 0.52 -4.40
C PHE A 321 44.66 -0.13 -3.73
N LEU A 322 43.83 -0.86 -4.51
CA LEU A 322 42.63 -1.52 -3.99
C LEU A 322 42.97 -2.63 -3.00
N VAL A 323 44.00 -3.44 -3.24
CA VAL A 323 44.43 -4.48 -2.31
C VAL A 323 44.80 -3.87 -0.96
N LYS A 324 45.57 -2.79 -0.94
CA LYS A 324 45.99 -2.08 0.28
C LYS A 324 44.81 -1.42 1.00
N LEU A 325 43.87 -0.82 0.26
CA LEU A 325 42.68 -0.23 0.84
C LEU A 325 41.77 -1.30 1.47
N LEU A 326 41.50 -2.38 0.73
CA LEU A 326 40.64 -3.47 1.17
C LEU A 326 41.30 -4.31 2.28
N GLU A 327 42.62 -4.29 2.42
CA GLU A 327 43.31 -4.93 3.55
C GLU A 327 42.86 -4.32 4.88
N LYS A 328 42.82 -2.99 4.96
CA LYS A 328 42.29 -2.27 6.15
C LYS A 328 40.86 -2.70 6.49
N VAL A 329 40.05 -2.99 5.47
CA VAL A 329 38.64 -3.42 5.61
C VAL A 329 38.58 -4.88 6.07
N ARG A 330 39.31 -5.78 5.40
CA ARG A 330 39.40 -7.21 5.76
C ARG A 330 39.84 -7.39 7.20
N THR A 331 40.89 -6.71 7.65
CA THR A 331 41.37 -6.81 9.04
C THR A 331 40.31 -6.38 10.06
N ARG A 332 39.51 -5.34 9.77
CA ARG A 332 38.43 -4.90 10.67
C ARG A 332 37.23 -5.85 10.66
N CYS A 333 37.00 -6.50 9.52
CA CYS A 333 35.92 -7.46 9.32
C CYS A 333 36.31 -8.90 9.72
N ASP A 334 37.56 -9.16 10.10
CA ASP A 334 38.01 -10.49 10.53
C ASP A 334 37.60 -10.75 12.00
N ASN A 335 36.32 -10.97 12.21
CA ASN A 335 35.74 -11.33 13.50
C ASN A 335 34.52 -12.26 13.31
N ASP A 336 34.14 -12.95 14.37
CA ASP A 336 33.08 -13.97 14.33
C ASP A 336 31.72 -13.39 13.97
N VAL A 337 31.43 -12.14 14.37
CA VAL A 337 30.16 -11.47 14.05
C VAL A 337 29.97 -11.31 12.55
N VAL A 338 31.01 -10.84 11.85
CA VAL A 338 30.95 -10.65 10.40
C VAL A 338 30.94 -11.99 9.66
N LYS A 339 31.71 -12.99 10.13
CA LYS A 339 31.72 -14.34 9.55
C LYS A 339 30.35 -14.99 9.65
N ASP A 340 29.73 -14.99 10.83
CA ASP A 340 28.40 -15.54 11.08
C ASP A 340 27.32 -14.79 10.27
N ALA A 341 27.36 -13.46 10.25
CA ALA A 341 26.43 -12.64 9.48
C ALA A 341 26.54 -12.89 7.97
N LYS A 342 27.76 -13.09 7.45
CA LYS A 342 28.02 -13.42 6.05
C LYS A 342 27.52 -14.83 5.71
N GLU A 343 27.80 -15.81 6.56
CA GLU A 343 27.37 -17.19 6.36
C GLU A 343 25.84 -17.30 6.35
N LYS A 344 25.17 -16.78 7.38
CA LYS A 344 23.71 -16.80 7.49
C LYS A 344 23.01 -15.87 6.50
N GLY A 345 23.61 -14.74 6.16
CA GLY A 345 22.99 -13.73 5.28
C GLY A 345 23.05 -14.11 3.80
N TYR A 346 23.97 -15.00 3.40
CA TYR A 346 24.17 -15.41 2.01
C TYR A 346 24.16 -16.93 1.83
N SER A 347 23.57 -17.65 2.78
CA SER A 347 23.24 -19.07 2.61
C SER A 347 22.14 -19.25 1.57
N THR A 348 22.10 -20.43 0.95
CA THR A 348 20.94 -20.84 0.14
C THR A 348 19.77 -21.07 1.08
N VAL A 349 18.74 -20.25 0.96
CA VAL A 349 17.43 -20.54 1.53
C VAL A 349 16.72 -21.38 0.49
N GLU A 350 16.42 -22.64 0.82
CA GLU A 350 15.36 -23.33 0.10
C GLU A 350 14.12 -22.47 0.32
N ASP A 351 13.55 -21.92 -0.76
CA ASP A 351 12.27 -21.24 -0.67
C ASP A 351 11.35 -22.20 0.09
N VAL A 352 11.00 -21.84 1.32
CA VAL A 352 9.88 -22.45 2.01
C VAL A 352 8.68 -21.97 1.20
N VAL A 353 8.47 -22.63 0.05
CA VAL A 353 7.16 -22.77 -0.55
C VAL A 353 6.33 -23.20 0.64
N SER A 354 5.52 -22.28 1.18
CA SER A 354 4.63 -22.62 2.29
C SER A 354 4.00 -23.92 1.85
N GLU A 355 4.26 -25.02 2.56
CA GLU A 355 3.58 -26.27 2.27
C GLU A 355 2.11 -25.88 2.27
N ALA A 356 1.51 -25.82 1.08
CA ALA A 356 0.14 -25.38 0.92
C ALA A 356 -0.63 -26.22 1.91
N LEU A 357 -1.21 -25.57 2.94
CA LEU A 357 -1.82 -26.23 4.10
C LEU A 357 -2.48 -27.50 3.58
N LYS A 358 -1.88 -28.67 3.88
CA LYS A 358 -2.35 -29.94 3.31
C LYS A 358 -3.82 -29.99 3.64
N SER A 359 -4.65 -29.91 2.61
CA SER A 359 -6.08 -29.73 2.80
C SER A 359 -6.57 -30.93 3.60
N SER A 360 -7.01 -30.66 4.83
CA SER A 360 -7.61 -31.71 5.64
C SER A 360 -8.79 -32.29 4.86
N PRO A 361 -8.99 -33.62 4.91
CA PRO A 361 -10.07 -34.27 4.17
C PRO A 361 -11.40 -33.61 4.55
N ILE A 362 -12.25 -33.33 3.55
CA ILE A 362 -13.56 -32.71 3.76
C ILE A 362 -14.40 -33.73 4.55
N PRO A 363 -14.85 -33.40 5.78
CA PRO A 363 -15.65 -34.32 6.58
C PRO A 363 -17.03 -34.55 5.94
N GLU A 364 -17.64 -35.71 6.15
CA GLU A 364 -19.02 -35.93 5.74
C GLU A 364 -19.98 -35.09 6.60
N LEU A 365 -20.85 -34.32 5.93
CA LEU A 365 -21.88 -33.53 6.59
C LEU A 365 -23.05 -34.42 7.05
N SER A 366 -23.53 -34.19 8.27
CA SER A 366 -24.79 -34.75 8.77
C SER A 366 -26.00 -34.24 7.98
N THR A 367 -27.16 -34.88 8.13
CA THR A 367 -28.42 -34.47 7.49
C THR A 367 -28.81 -33.02 7.86
N GLU A 368 -28.60 -32.63 9.11
CA GLU A 368 -28.88 -31.27 9.60
C GLU A 368 -27.95 -30.24 8.95
N GLN A 369 -26.64 -30.54 8.88
CA GLN A 369 -25.66 -29.66 8.24
C GLN A 369 -25.88 -29.53 6.73
N LYS A 370 -26.35 -30.59 6.07
CA LYS A 370 -26.78 -30.53 4.66
C LYS A 370 -27.97 -29.58 4.50
N ALA A 371 -28.96 -29.68 5.39
CA ALA A 371 -30.08 -28.74 5.38
C ALA A 371 -29.63 -27.29 5.62
N TRP A 372 -28.69 -27.03 6.53
CA TRP A 372 -28.12 -25.70 6.72
C TRP A 372 -27.40 -25.19 5.45
N LYS A 373 -26.65 -26.06 4.77
CA LYS A 373 -25.97 -25.73 3.50
C LYS A 373 -26.97 -25.40 2.39
N ASP A 374 -28.08 -26.13 2.30
CA ASP A 374 -29.13 -25.86 1.32
C ASP A 374 -29.77 -24.48 1.52
N VAL A 375 -29.94 -24.05 2.77
CA VAL A 375 -30.48 -22.71 3.12
C VAL A 375 -29.47 -21.59 2.82
N LEU A 376 -28.17 -21.87 2.96
CA LEU A 376 -27.12 -20.91 2.58
C LEU A 376 -27.22 -20.58 1.08
N GLY A 377 -27.50 -21.59 0.25
CA GLY A 377 -27.80 -21.45 -1.18
C GLY A 377 -26.63 -21.81 -2.10
N ALA A 378 -26.87 -21.80 -3.41
CA ALA A 378 -25.91 -22.27 -4.41
C ALA A 378 -24.83 -21.25 -4.82
N GLU A 379 -24.95 -19.98 -4.42
CA GLU A 379 -24.00 -18.91 -4.78
C GLU A 379 -22.80 -18.81 -3.79
N LEU A 380 -22.28 -19.96 -3.37
CA LEU A 380 -21.10 -20.05 -2.51
C LEU A 380 -19.82 -20.03 -3.37
N LEU A 381 -18.94 -19.10 -3.06
CA LEU A 381 -17.59 -19.04 -3.61
C LEU A 381 -16.65 -19.80 -2.67
N ILE A 382 -15.84 -20.69 -3.25
CA ILE A 382 -14.90 -21.54 -2.52
C ILE A 382 -15.64 -22.40 -1.47
N PRO A 383 -16.63 -23.22 -1.89
CA PRO A 383 -17.52 -23.95 -0.99
C PRO A 383 -16.78 -24.96 -0.10
N ASP A 384 -15.62 -25.46 -0.55
CA ASP A 384 -14.84 -26.46 0.17
C ASP A 384 -14.35 -25.97 1.55
N GLU A 385 -14.09 -24.66 1.72
CA GLU A 385 -13.67 -24.13 3.03
C GLU A 385 -14.84 -24.13 4.02
N LEU A 386 -16.06 -23.78 3.56
CA LEU A 386 -17.27 -23.85 4.38
C LEU A 386 -17.61 -25.30 4.76
N ASP A 387 -17.43 -26.26 3.85
CA ASP A 387 -17.66 -27.68 4.14
C ASP A 387 -16.72 -28.22 5.24
N ARG A 388 -15.55 -27.61 5.43
CA ARG A 388 -14.66 -27.93 6.56
C ARG A 388 -15.12 -27.31 7.87
N VAL A 389 -15.85 -26.20 7.82
CA VAL A 389 -16.31 -25.47 9.01
C VAL A 389 -17.66 -25.98 9.51
N LEU A 390 -18.60 -26.30 8.62
CA LEU A 390 -19.96 -26.76 8.96
C LEU A 390 -20.01 -27.90 9.99
N PRO A 391 -19.11 -28.92 9.96
CA PRO A 391 -19.04 -29.97 10.96
C PRO A 391 -18.85 -29.48 12.40
N THR A 392 -18.23 -28.31 12.57
CA THR A 392 -17.91 -27.72 13.88
C THR A 392 -19.01 -26.81 14.43
N ILE A 393 -20.03 -26.53 13.62
CA ILE A 393 -21.10 -25.59 13.96
C ILE A 393 -22.14 -26.25 14.88
N SER A 394 -22.50 -25.55 15.94
CA SER A 394 -23.53 -25.94 16.91
C SER A 394 -24.12 -24.72 17.59
N SER A 395 -25.14 -24.89 18.43
CA SER A 395 -25.67 -23.79 19.26
C SER A 395 -24.61 -23.16 20.18
N SER A 396 -23.57 -23.91 20.58
CA SER A 396 -22.47 -23.42 21.41
C SER A 396 -21.31 -22.80 20.61
N ASN A 397 -21.21 -23.14 19.33
CA ASN A 397 -20.22 -22.61 18.40
C ASN A 397 -20.95 -22.21 17.10
N PRO A 398 -21.63 -21.05 17.10
CA PRO A 398 -22.43 -20.62 15.96
C PRO A 398 -21.54 -20.25 14.76
N LEU A 399 -22.09 -20.38 13.56
CA LEU A 399 -21.46 -19.97 12.31
C LEU A 399 -21.23 -18.45 12.31
N LYS A 400 -19.96 -18.04 12.26
CA LYS A 400 -19.56 -16.63 12.28
C LYS A 400 -19.63 -16.04 10.88
N ILE A 401 -20.64 -15.22 10.65
CA ILE A 401 -20.87 -14.57 9.36
C ILE A 401 -20.43 -13.12 9.45
N MET A 402 -19.60 -12.66 8.52
CA MET A 402 -19.18 -11.26 8.47
C MET A 402 -19.60 -10.59 7.16
N PHE A 403 -20.07 -9.34 7.25
CA PHE A 403 -20.26 -8.47 6.09
C PHE A 403 -19.41 -7.21 6.28
N VAL A 404 -18.64 -6.84 5.25
CA VAL A 404 -17.78 -5.64 5.27
C VAL A 404 -18.54 -4.48 4.63
N ALA A 405 -18.83 -3.46 5.42
CA ALA A 405 -19.49 -2.24 4.99
C ALA A 405 -18.47 -1.13 4.75
N HIS A 406 -18.41 -0.62 3.52
CA HIS A 406 -17.52 0.48 3.16
C HIS A 406 -18.24 1.83 3.27
N GLY A 407 -17.69 2.73 4.07
CA GLY A 407 -18.23 4.08 4.36
C GLY A 407 -18.21 5.10 3.21
N LYS A 408 -18.36 4.67 1.95
CA LYS A 408 -18.04 5.44 0.73
C LYS A 408 -18.93 6.68 0.51
N GLY A 409 -20.11 6.74 1.08
CA GLY A 409 -21.01 7.86 0.87
C GLY A 409 -22.17 7.82 1.85
N LYS A 410 -23.33 8.33 1.43
CA LYS A 410 -24.55 8.19 2.23
C LYS A 410 -24.93 6.72 2.34
N PHE A 411 -25.49 6.35 3.48
CA PHE A 411 -26.05 5.03 3.66
C PHE A 411 -27.19 4.80 2.66
N HIS A 412 -27.41 3.55 2.28
CA HIS A 412 -28.48 3.20 1.34
C HIS A 412 -29.07 1.82 1.61
N LEU A 413 -30.26 1.57 1.11
CA LEU A 413 -31.05 0.35 1.37
C LEU A 413 -30.31 -0.96 1.00
N GLY A 414 -29.40 -0.93 0.04
CA GLY A 414 -28.54 -2.08 -0.29
C GLY A 414 -27.77 -2.69 0.90
N PHE A 415 -27.46 -1.91 1.94
CA PHE A 415 -26.81 -2.43 3.16
C PHE A 415 -27.75 -3.22 4.08
N VAL A 416 -29.06 -3.25 3.79
CA VAL A 416 -30.05 -4.03 4.56
C VAL A 416 -30.09 -5.50 4.10
N ALA A 417 -29.77 -5.78 2.83
CA ALA A 417 -29.83 -7.15 2.28
C ALA A 417 -28.93 -8.16 3.03
N PRO A 418 -27.67 -7.84 3.42
CA PRO A 418 -26.87 -8.72 4.26
C PRO A 418 -27.51 -9.04 5.62
N LEU A 419 -28.15 -8.04 6.25
CA LEU A 419 -28.84 -8.23 7.55
C LEU A 419 -30.03 -9.18 7.39
N LEU A 420 -30.81 -9.00 6.33
CA LEU A 420 -31.94 -9.85 6.00
C LEU A 420 -31.51 -11.29 5.67
N LYS A 421 -30.37 -11.46 4.99
CA LYS A 421 -29.82 -12.80 4.75
C LYS A 421 -29.40 -13.47 6.05
N ILE A 422 -28.67 -12.79 6.95
CA ILE A 422 -28.32 -13.34 8.27
C ILE A 422 -29.58 -13.70 9.07
N LYS A 423 -30.60 -12.83 9.05
CA LYS A 423 -31.89 -13.08 9.68
C LYS A 423 -32.57 -14.33 9.13
N SER A 424 -32.63 -14.47 7.80
CA SER A 424 -33.22 -15.64 7.15
C SER A 424 -32.51 -16.94 7.54
N LEU A 425 -31.17 -16.94 7.67
CA LEU A 425 -30.43 -18.11 8.14
C LEU A 425 -30.79 -18.47 9.59
N HIS A 426 -30.82 -17.46 10.47
CA HIS A 426 -31.21 -17.62 11.86
C HIS A 426 -32.64 -18.18 11.99
N ASP A 427 -33.59 -17.56 11.30
CA ASP A 427 -35.01 -17.95 11.34
C ASP A 427 -35.24 -19.35 10.71
N SER A 428 -34.32 -19.83 9.87
CA SER A 428 -34.30 -21.20 9.34
C SER A 428 -33.65 -22.23 10.28
N GLY A 429 -33.23 -21.83 11.48
CA GLY A 429 -32.64 -22.71 12.49
C GLY A 429 -31.12 -22.91 12.39
N VAL A 430 -30.42 -22.15 11.53
CA VAL A 430 -28.95 -22.20 11.49
C VAL A 430 -28.39 -21.44 12.70
N PRO A 431 -27.52 -22.03 13.55
CA PRO A 431 -26.85 -21.30 14.62
C PRO A 431 -25.89 -20.27 14.01
N VAL A 432 -26.22 -18.98 14.08
CA VAL A 432 -25.44 -17.92 13.46
C VAL A 432 -25.05 -16.82 14.44
N LYS A 433 -23.87 -16.24 14.24
CA LYS A 433 -23.44 -14.99 14.87
C LYS A 433 -22.91 -14.06 13.79
N GLY A 434 -23.56 -12.92 13.61
CA GLY A 434 -23.23 -11.95 12.59
C GLY A 434 -22.25 -10.88 13.08
N THR A 435 -21.37 -10.41 12.21
CA THR A 435 -20.55 -9.22 12.42
C THR A 435 -20.66 -8.30 11.21
N ILE A 436 -21.11 -7.06 11.44
CA ILE A 436 -20.99 -6.00 10.45
C ILE A 436 -19.70 -5.25 10.73
N LEU A 437 -18.72 -5.42 9.85
CA LEU A 437 -17.45 -4.73 9.93
C LEU A 437 -17.52 -3.45 9.11
N VAL A 438 -17.58 -2.29 9.77
CA VAL A 438 -17.44 -0.99 9.13
C VAL A 438 -15.95 -0.78 8.87
N SER A 439 -15.54 -0.89 7.60
CA SER A 439 -14.18 -0.59 7.17
C SER A 439 -14.02 0.92 6.99
N ASP A 440 -13.22 1.52 7.87
CA ASP A 440 -13.04 2.96 7.97
C ASP A 440 -12.05 3.49 6.91
N ILE A 441 -10.98 2.74 6.61
CA ILE A 441 -9.93 3.19 5.70
C ILE A 441 -10.21 2.90 4.21
N GLU A 442 -10.91 1.81 3.88
CA GLU A 442 -11.08 1.38 2.48
C GLU A 442 -11.86 2.40 1.64
N ALA A 443 -12.80 3.12 2.26
CA ALA A 443 -13.52 4.21 1.60
C ALA A 443 -12.61 5.41 1.30
N PHE A 444 -11.58 5.66 2.12
CA PHE A 444 -10.57 6.68 1.82
C PHE A 444 -9.67 6.21 0.66
N LEU A 445 -9.27 4.93 0.69
CA LEU A 445 -8.40 4.36 -0.34
C LEU A 445 -9.08 4.25 -1.72
N ASP A 446 -10.40 4.06 -1.75
CA ASP A 446 -11.21 4.13 -2.95
C ASP A 446 -11.49 5.60 -3.35
N ASN A 447 -10.45 6.26 -3.87
CA ASN A 447 -10.49 7.62 -4.45
C ASN A 447 -10.98 8.72 -3.50
N GLU A 448 -10.61 8.66 -2.22
CA GLU A 448 -11.02 9.64 -1.21
C GLU A 448 -12.54 9.85 -1.15
N LYS A 449 -13.34 8.79 -1.40
CA LYS A 449 -14.81 8.82 -1.23
C LYS A 449 -15.21 9.25 0.20
N VAL A 450 -14.33 9.05 1.17
CA VAL A 450 -14.29 9.80 2.43
C VAL A 450 -12.94 10.50 2.57
N SER A 451 -12.93 11.76 3.02
CA SER A 451 -11.69 12.48 3.31
C SER A 451 -11.05 12.00 4.60
N TRP A 452 -9.72 12.05 4.71
CA TRP A 452 -8.97 11.59 5.89
C TRP A 452 -9.55 12.07 7.23
N GLY A 453 -9.85 13.37 7.36
CA GLY A 453 -10.38 13.95 8.60
C GLY A 453 -11.83 13.58 8.94
N ALA A 454 -12.54 12.88 8.06
CA ALA A 454 -13.93 12.46 8.26
C ALA A 454 -14.06 10.93 8.43
N ILE A 455 -12.98 10.16 8.34
CA ILE A 455 -12.98 8.69 8.43
C ILE A 455 -13.66 8.22 9.72
N GLU A 456 -13.24 8.76 10.87
CA GLU A 456 -13.77 8.37 12.19
C GLU A 456 -15.27 8.66 12.29
N ALA A 457 -15.68 9.91 12.01
CA ALA A 457 -17.08 10.30 12.05
C ALA A 457 -17.93 9.49 11.06
N ARG A 458 -17.39 9.16 9.89
CA ARG A 458 -18.06 8.31 8.89
C ARG A 458 -18.23 6.88 9.39
N GLY A 459 -17.21 6.30 10.02
CA GLY A 459 -17.28 4.97 10.64
C GLY A 459 -18.35 4.91 11.72
N ILE A 460 -18.38 5.89 12.62
CA ILE A 460 -19.39 5.98 13.68
C ILE A 460 -20.80 6.17 13.10
N TYR A 461 -20.97 7.01 12.07
CA TYR A 461 -22.25 7.17 11.37
C TYR A 461 -22.77 5.84 10.81
N TYR A 462 -21.93 5.07 10.12
CA TYR A 462 -22.31 3.76 9.60
C TYR A 462 -22.66 2.78 10.72
N ARG A 463 -21.88 2.76 11.81
CA ARG A 463 -22.18 1.92 12.98
C ARG A 463 -23.56 2.24 13.56
N GLU A 464 -23.87 3.51 13.81
CA GLU A 464 -25.16 3.93 14.36
C GLU A 464 -26.33 3.58 13.42
N MET A 465 -26.14 3.70 12.09
CA MET A 465 -27.15 3.28 11.11
C MET A 465 -27.41 1.78 11.17
N PHE A 466 -26.36 0.95 11.25
CA PHE A 466 -26.52 -0.50 11.40
C PHE A 466 -27.16 -0.88 12.72
N LEU A 467 -26.74 -0.30 13.85
CA LEU A 467 -27.36 -0.55 15.15
C LEU A 467 -28.84 -0.19 15.16
N SER A 468 -29.21 0.92 14.52
CA SER A 468 -30.61 1.32 14.35
C SER A 468 -31.38 0.25 13.55
N LEU A 469 -30.86 -0.22 12.42
CA LEU A 469 -31.50 -1.25 11.59
C LEU A 469 -31.60 -2.61 12.30
N ILE A 470 -30.52 -3.06 12.94
CA ILE A 470 -30.45 -4.31 13.71
C ILE A 470 -31.56 -4.35 14.77
N LYS A 471 -31.78 -3.24 15.48
CA LYS A 471 -32.87 -3.11 16.45
C LYS A 471 -34.26 -3.31 15.84
N ARG A 472 -34.51 -2.81 14.63
CA ARG A 472 -35.83 -2.95 13.97
C ARG A 472 -36.03 -4.37 13.44
N LEU A 473 -34.95 -5.03 13.05
CA LEU A 473 -34.95 -6.39 12.57
C LEU A 473 -34.94 -7.44 13.69
N LYS A 474 -34.80 -6.99 14.96
CA LYS A 474 -34.70 -7.82 16.18
C LYS A 474 -33.50 -8.77 16.11
N LEU A 475 -32.33 -8.21 15.84
CA LEU A 475 -31.07 -8.94 15.61
C LEU A 475 -29.98 -8.59 16.64
N GLU A 476 -30.31 -7.88 17.72
CA GLU A 476 -29.35 -7.37 18.71
C GLU A 476 -28.51 -8.46 19.38
N ASP A 477 -29.12 -9.63 19.62
CA ASP A 477 -28.45 -10.77 20.24
C ASP A 477 -27.64 -11.62 19.25
N ILE A 478 -27.79 -11.34 17.94
CA ILE A 478 -27.25 -12.16 16.85
C ILE A 478 -26.13 -11.41 16.12
N ILE A 479 -26.30 -10.11 15.88
CA ILE A 479 -25.42 -9.30 15.05
C ILE A 479 -24.77 -8.21 15.89
N GLU A 480 -23.44 -8.19 15.89
CA GLU A 480 -22.65 -7.09 16.40
C GLU A 480 -22.14 -6.19 15.27
N VAL A 481 -21.86 -4.93 15.57
CA VAL A 481 -21.27 -3.96 14.63
C VAL A 481 -19.93 -3.50 15.18
N LYS A 482 -18.87 -3.63 14.38
CA LYS A 482 -17.50 -3.26 14.73
C LYS A 482 -16.94 -2.28 13.72
N ILE A 483 -16.08 -1.37 14.15
CA ILE A 483 -15.25 -0.55 13.26
C ILE A 483 -13.87 -1.20 13.18
N ALA A 484 -13.29 -1.33 11.98
CA ALA A 484 -12.01 -2.02 11.82
C ALA A 484 -10.89 -1.39 12.68
N ALA A 485 -10.82 -0.05 12.73
CA ALA A 485 -9.91 0.69 13.60
C ALA A 485 -10.02 0.43 15.11
N GLU A 486 -11.10 -0.19 15.59
CA GLU A 486 -11.27 -0.52 17.02
C GLU A 486 -10.64 -1.87 17.39
N HIS A 487 -10.20 -2.67 16.41
CA HIS A 487 -9.55 -3.95 16.65
C HIS A 487 -8.09 -3.75 17.09
N GLU A 488 -7.66 -4.45 18.16
CA GLU A 488 -6.33 -4.26 18.77
C GLU A 488 -5.15 -4.48 17.80
N LYS A 489 -5.31 -5.42 16.86
CA LYS A 489 -4.30 -5.75 15.84
C LYS A 489 -4.35 -4.86 14.60
N TYR A 490 -5.34 -3.97 14.50
CA TYR A 490 -5.53 -3.18 13.29
C TYR A 490 -4.38 -2.17 13.12
N PHE A 491 -3.60 -2.35 12.07
CA PHE A 491 -2.35 -1.62 11.83
C PHE A 491 -1.32 -1.73 12.98
N ASP A 492 -1.30 -2.85 13.71
CA ASP A 492 -0.12 -3.20 14.48
C ASP A 492 1.06 -3.57 13.56
N LYS A 493 2.23 -3.83 14.15
CA LYS A 493 3.44 -4.12 13.36
C LYS A 493 3.30 -5.37 12.48
N ASP A 494 2.61 -6.40 12.95
CA ASP A 494 2.46 -7.66 12.23
C ASP A 494 1.45 -7.50 11.09
N TYR A 495 0.35 -6.77 11.34
CA TYR A 495 -0.63 -6.39 10.31
C TYR A 495 0.02 -5.58 9.19
N VAL A 496 0.80 -4.55 9.52
CA VAL A 496 1.46 -3.68 8.53
C VAL A 496 2.53 -4.47 7.77
N LEU A 497 3.24 -5.36 8.46
CA LEU A 497 4.21 -6.23 7.81
C LEU A 497 3.52 -7.16 6.79
N ASP A 498 2.42 -7.82 7.18
CA ASP A 498 1.66 -8.69 6.28
C ASP A 498 1.01 -7.91 5.13
N PHE A 499 0.61 -6.67 5.34
CA PHE A 499 0.20 -5.75 4.27
C PHE A 499 1.30 -5.57 3.21
N TYR A 500 2.54 -5.31 3.64
CA TYR A 500 3.67 -5.20 2.73
C TYR A 500 4.02 -6.52 2.04
N LYS A 501 3.91 -7.64 2.75
CA LYS A 501 4.07 -8.96 2.14
C LYS A 501 3.01 -9.25 1.09
N MET A 502 1.74 -8.97 1.37
CA MET A 502 0.65 -9.11 0.40
C MET A 502 0.91 -8.28 -0.85
N ALA A 503 1.38 -7.03 -0.70
CA ALA A 503 1.77 -6.20 -1.84
C ALA A 503 2.90 -6.81 -2.69
N SER A 504 3.79 -7.61 -2.09
CA SER A 504 4.85 -8.35 -2.78
C SER A 504 4.41 -9.72 -3.34
N ALA A 505 3.18 -10.15 -3.09
CA ALA A 505 2.63 -11.43 -3.56
C ALA A 505 1.60 -11.28 -4.69
N VAL A 506 1.25 -10.04 -5.04
CA VAL A 506 0.19 -9.73 -5.99
C VAL A 506 0.66 -8.75 -7.05
N THR A 507 0.16 -8.91 -8.26
CA THR A 507 0.44 -7.98 -9.36
C THR A 507 -0.43 -6.72 -9.26
N ARG A 508 0.01 -5.67 -9.96
CA ARG A 508 -0.72 -4.39 -10.06
C ARG A 508 -2.08 -4.58 -10.74
N ASP A 509 -2.14 -5.42 -11.77
CA ASP A 509 -3.36 -5.63 -12.56
C ASP A 509 -4.41 -6.39 -11.74
N GLU A 510 -4.01 -7.43 -11.01
CA GLU A 510 -4.91 -8.20 -10.14
C GLU A 510 -5.54 -7.36 -9.03
N THR A 511 -4.86 -6.29 -8.58
CA THR A 511 -5.35 -5.39 -7.53
C THR A 511 -6.18 -4.22 -8.06
N THR A 512 -6.30 -4.07 -9.38
CA THR A 512 -7.06 -2.99 -10.02
C THR A 512 -8.55 -3.33 -10.05
N ILE A 513 -9.15 -3.42 -8.86
CA ILE A 513 -10.58 -3.71 -8.67
C ILE A 513 -11.37 -2.40 -8.50
N CYS A 514 -10.81 -1.43 -7.78
CA CYS A 514 -11.42 -0.11 -7.65
C CYS A 514 -11.14 0.72 -8.91
N GLU A 515 -12.15 1.45 -9.39
CA GLU A 515 -11.98 2.43 -10.47
C GLU A 515 -11.03 3.56 -10.04
N GLY A 516 -10.45 4.29 -10.98
CA GLY A 516 -9.61 5.47 -10.71
C GLY A 516 -8.13 5.27 -11.03
N SER A 517 -7.35 6.34 -10.85
CA SER A 517 -5.92 6.38 -11.20
C SER A 517 -4.98 6.51 -10.00
N ALA A 518 -5.52 6.74 -8.80
CA ALA A 518 -4.76 6.80 -7.56
C ALA A 518 -4.22 5.40 -7.20
N LEU A 519 -3.02 5.35 -6.63
CA LEU A 519 -2.41 4.09 -6.17
C LEU A 519 -3.20 3.45 -5.01
N SER A 520 -3.84 4.27 -4.17
CA SER A 520 -4.61 3.79 -3.02
C SER A 520 -5.69 2.76 -3.37
N GLY A 521 -6.28 2.83 -4.57
CA GLY A 521 -7.30 1.87 -5.01
C GLY A 521 -6.79 0.43 -5.07
N ASN A 522 -5.50 0.24 -5.41
CA ASN A 522 -4.85 -1.08 -5.42
C ASN A 522 -4.62 -1.65 -4.01
N LEU A 523 -4.74 -0.83 -2.95
CA LEU A 523 -4.53 -1.25 -1.57
C LEU A 523 -5.81 -1.78 -0.91
N VAL A 524 -6.98 -1.45 -1.47
CA VAL A 524 -8.29 -1.88 -0.93
C VAL A 524 -8.39 -3.40 -0.78
N PRO A 525 -8.02 -4.23 -1.78
CA PRO A 525 -8.17 -5.68 -1.65
C PRO A 525 -7.24 -6.29 -0.59
N LEU A 526 -6.08 -5.68 -0.33
CA LEU A 526 -5.13 -6.12 0.69
C LEU A 526 -5.72 -5.88 2.08
N ILE A 527 -6.24 -4.67 2.32
CA ILE A 527 -6.89 -4.33 3.60
C ILE A 527 -8.14 -5.19 3.81
N TYR A 528 -8.96 -5.41 2.78
CA TYR A 528 -10.11 -6.30 2.84
C TYR A 528 -9.71 -7.72 3.29
N SER A 529 -8.63 -8.26 2.74
CA SER A 529 -8.12 -9.60 3.05
C SER A 529 -7.56 -9.68 4.48
N LEU A 530 -6.80 -8.67 4.91
CA LEU A 530 -6.26 -8.62 6.27
C LEU A 530 -7.33 -8.44 7.33
N ASN A 531 -8.34 -7.61 7.05
CA ASN A 531 -9.54 -7.48 7.90
C ASN A 531 -10.23 -8.83 8.07
N ALA A 532 -10.42 -9.59 6.99
CA ALA A 532 -10.95 -10.94 7.06
C ALA A 532 -10.07 -11.87 7.93
N HIS A 533 -8.74 -11.78 7.78
CA HIS A 533 -7.79 -12.58 8.57
C HIS A 533 -7.87 -12.30 10.08
N ILE A 534 -7.87 -11.03 10.51
CA ILE A 534 -7.84 -10.70 11.94
C ILE A 534 -9.18 -10.97 12.64
N HIS A 535 -10.29 -10.82 11.92
CA HIS A 535 -11.63 -11.06 12.46
C HIS A 535 -12.06 -12.53 12.42
N ARG A 536 -11.43 -13.37 11.58
CA ARG A 536 -11.64 -14.82 11.47
C ARG A 536 -13.12 -15.23 11.36
N PRO A 537 -13.89 -14.68 10.39
CA PRO A 537 -15.21 -15.21 10.12
C PRO A 537 -15.10 -16.61 9.48
N ASP A 538 -16.18 -17.37 9.61
CA ASP A 538 -16.35 -18.66 8.94
C ASP A 538 -16.90 -18.46 7.51
N LEU A 539 -17.69 -17.39 7.31
CA LEU A 539 -18.34 -17.05 6.06
C LEU A 539 -18.39 -15.53 5.87
N LEU A 540 -18.03 -15.05 4.68
CA LEU A 540 -18.19 -13.64 4.29
C LEU A 540 -19.42 -13.45 3.40
N ILE A 541 -20.21 -12.41 3.62
CA ILE A 541 -21.26 -12.00 2.68
C ILE A 541 -20.69 -10.94 1.73
N VAL A 542 -20.95 -11.09 0.44
CA VAL A 542 -20.54 -10.14 -0.60
C VAL A 542 -21.67 -9.95 -1.62
N GLY A 543 -21.80 -8.77 -2.21
CA GLY A 543 -22.71 -8.57 -3.33
C GLY A 543 -22.18 -9.23 -4.62
N ASN A 544 -23.07 -9.64 -5.52
CA ASN A 544 -22.70 -10.28 -6.80
C ASN A 544 -21.74 -9.43 -7.66
N ASP A 545 -21.78 -8.11 -7.49
CA ASP A 545 -20.89 -7.15 -8.15
C ASP A 545 -19.49 -7.02 -7.52
N SER A 546 -19.25 -7.66 -6.38
CA SER A 546 -18.01 -7.55 -5.60
C SER A 546 -17.31 -8.90 -5.37
N THR A 547 -17.71 -9.94 -6.11
CA THR A 547 -17.16 -11.30 -6.03
C THR A 547 -15.67 -11.39 -6.39
N VAL A 548 -15.15 -10.43 -7.17
CA VAL A 548 -13.71 -10.33 -7.50
C VAL A 548 -12.84 -10.20 -6.24
N PHE A 549 -13.35 -9.58 -5.16
CA PHE A 549 -12.63 -9.51 -3.88
C PHE A 549 -12.49 -10.89 -3.21
N ALA A 550 -13.42 -11.81 -3.44
CA ALA A 550 -13.41 -13.12 -2.80
C ALA A 550 -12.24 -13.99 -3.29
N ASP A 551 -12.09 -14.11 -4.62
CA ASP A 551 -11.03 -14.91 -5.23
C ASP A 551 -9.63 -14.37 -4.85
N LEU A 552 -9.45 -13.05 -4.97
CA LEU A 552 -8.20 -12.40 -4.62
C LEU A 552 -7.87 -12.57 -3.13
N SER A 553 -8.84 -12.37 -2.25
CA SER A 553 -8.66 -12.53 -0.80
C SER A 553 -8.25 -13.95 -0.44
N ALA A 554 -8.93 -14.95 -0.97
CA ALA A 554 -8.59 -16.34 -0.71
C ALA A 554 -7.18 -16.71 -1.19
N ARG A 555 -6.77 -16.23 -2.36
CA ARG A 555 -5.41 -16.44 -2.88
C ARG A 555 -4.36 -15.78 -2.00
N LEU A 556 -4.58 -14.53 -1.58
CA LEU A 556 -3.69 -13.81 -0.68
C LEU A 556 -3.56 -14.54 0.66
N LEU A 557 -4.67 -14.92 1.29
CA LEU A 557 -4.66 -15.64 2.56
C LEU A 557 -3.87 -16.96 2.46
N ARG A 558 -4.13 -17.77 1.42
CA ARG A 558 -3.42 -19.03 1.20
C ARG A 558 -1.92 -18.83 0.98
N TYR A 559 -1.52 -17.78 0.27
CA TYR A 559 -0.11 -17.46 0.03
C TYR A 559 0.65 -17.22 1.35
N PHE A 560 -0.01 -16.66 2.37
CA PHE A 560 0.57 -16.43 3.69
C PHE A 560 0.36 -17.60 4.67
N GLY A 561 -0.10 -18.76 4.20
CA GLY A 561 -0.37 -19.91 5.05
C GLY A 561 -1.59 -19.72 5.96
N TYR A 562 -2.47 -18.78 5.63
CA TYR A 562 -3.75 -18.60 6.32
C TYR A 562 -4.85 -19.40 5.63
N SER A 563 -5.86 -19.81 6.41
CA SER A 563 -7.07 -20.42 5.85
C SER A 563 -7.80 -19.40 4.98
N ALA A 564 -8.16 -19.80 3.76
CA ALA A 564 -9.11 -19.04 2.95
C ALA A 564 -10.49 -19.06 3.61
N ILE A 565 -11.30 -18.05 3.30
CA ILE A 565 -12.65 -17.89 3.83
C ILE A 565 -13.62 -18.01 2.66
N SER A 566 -14.70 -18.77 2.83
CA SER A 566 -15.76 -18.85 1.83
C SER A 566 -16.56 -17.56 1.78
N HIS A 567 -17.08 -17.23 0.60
CA HIS A 567 -17.99 -16.10 0.43
C HIS A 567 -19.36 -16.57 -0.03
N LEU A 568 -20.40 -16.01 0.57
CA LEU A 568 -21.77 -16.12 0.11
C LEU A 568 -22.09 -14.87 -0.71
N ALA A 569 -22.27 -15.05 -2.01
CA ALA A 569 -22.71 -13.98 -2.89
C ALA A 569 -24.22 -13.76 -2.72
N ILE A 570 -24.65 -12.50 -2.67
CA ILE A 570 -26.06 -12.12 -2.61
C ILE A 570 -26.42 -11.15 -3.74
N PRO A 571 -27.67 -11.19 -4.24
CA PRO A 571 -28.13 -10.25 -5.26
C PRO A 571 -27.94 -8.79 -4.85
N THR A 572 -27.42 -8.00 -5.79
CA THR A 572 -27.21 -6.57 -5.58
C THR A 572 -28.54 -5.83 -5.66
N VAL A 573 -28.88 -5.08 -4.62
CA VAL A 573 -30.13 -4.29 -4.58
C VAL A 573 -30.07 -3.16 -5.62
N PRO A 574 -31.09 -3.02 -6.48
CA PRO A 574 -31.14 -1.97 -7.49
C PRO A 574 -31.45 -0.60 -6.87
N GLY A 575 -30.85 0.45 -7.43
CA GLY A 575 -31.30 1.82 -7.27
C GLY A 575 -32.57 2.08 -8.07
N CYS A 576 -33.22 3.22 -7.84
CA CYS A 576 -34.44 3.61 -8.55
C CYS A 576 -34.23 3.85 -10.06
N ASN A 577 -33.00 3.83 -10.57
CA ASN A 577 -32.69 3.85 -12.01
C ASN A 577 -32.50 2.44 -12.61
N GLY A 578 -32.72 1.36 -11.85
CA GLY A 578 -32.52 -0.02 -12.30
C GLY A 578 -31.06 -0.50 -12.32
N GLN A 579 -30.09 0.38 -12.07
CA GLN A 579 -28.69 0.00 -11.89
C GLN A 579 -28.42 -0.35 -10.42
N LYS A 580 -27.24 -0.87 -10.10
CA LYS A 580 -26.80 -1.10 -8.71
C LYS A 580 -27.01 0.15 -7.85
N MET A 581 -27.61 -0.02 -6.66
CA MET A 581 -27.73 1.07 -5.69
C MET A 581 -26.33 1.54 -5.26
N SER A 582 -26.06 2.82 -5.46
CA SER A 582 -24.73 3.40 -5.26
C SER A 582 -24.81 4.74 -4.55
N CYS A 583 -23.89 4.96 -3.60
CA CYS A 583 -23.75 6.22 -2.90
C CYS A 583 -23.28 7.38 -3.81
N SER A 584 -22.80 7.08 -5.02
CA SER A 584 -22.42 8.09 -6.02
C SER A 584 -23.61 8.66 -6.79
N VAL A 585 -24.81 8.06 -6.67
CA VAL A 585 -26.00 8.44 -7.46
C VAL A 585 -27.19 8.76 -6.53
N LEU A 586 -27.08 9.90 -5.86
CA LEU A 586 -27.96 10.31 -4.75
C LEU A 586 -29.46 10.37 -5.10
N ASP A 587 -29.79 10.69 -6.34
CA ASP A 587 -31.18 10.80 -6.80
C ASP A 587 -31.88 9.44 -6.91
N PHE A 588 -31.13 8.35 -7.01
CA PHE A 588 -31.67 7.00 -7.21
C PHE A 588 -31.38 6.04 -6.04
N LEU A 589 -30.56 6.43 -5.06
CA LEU A 589 -30.39 5.64 -3.83
C LEU A 589 -31.55 5.90 -2.86
N LEU A 590 -31.88 4.91 -2.04
CA LEU A 590 -32.85 5.04 -0.95
C LEU A 590 -32.09 5.12 0.38
N ASP A 591 -32.00 6.31 0.95
CA ASP A 591 -31.32 6.58 2.23
C ASP A 591 -32.35 6.39 3.37
N PRO A 592 -32.05 5.65 4.44
CA PRO A 592 -32.96 5.56 5.59
C PRO A 592 -33.29 6.91 6.25
N LEU A 593 -32.52 7.96 5.98
CA LEU A 593 -32.79 9.34 6.40
C LEU A 593 -33.57 10.18 5.38
N ASP A 594 -33.90 9.65 4.19
CA ASP A 594 -34.82 10.31 3.27
C ASP A 594 -36.18 10.54 3.96
N THR A 595 -36.83 11.67 3.72
CA THR A 595 -38.22 11.88 4.18
C THR A 595 -39.18 10.91 3.49
N PRO A 596 -40.34 10.59 4.08
CA PRO A 596 -41.33 9.71 3.44
C PRO A 596 -41.71 10.15 2.02
N LYS A 597 -41.77 11.47 1.80
CA LYS A 597 -42.00 12.07 0.48
C LYS A 597 -40.85 11.81 -0.50
N GLN A 598 -39.60 11.97 -0.06
CA GLN A 598 -38.43 11.69 -0.90
C GLN A 598 -38.38 10.21 -1.33
N THR A 599 -38.56 9.29 -0.39
CA THR A 599 -38.64 7.84 -0.69
C THR A 599 -39.74 7.55 -1.71
N LYS A 600 -40.94 8.11 -1.53
CA LYS A 600 -42.05 7.98 -2.49
C LYS A 600 -41.69 8.53 -3.86
N THR A 601 -41.10 9.72 -3.94
CA THR A 601 -40.73 10.35 -5.21
C THR A 601 -39.67 9.54 -5.96
N LYS A 602 -38.67 8.98 -5.26
CA LYS A 602 -37.61 8.18 -5.87
C LYS A 602 -38.16 6.87 -6.44
N ILE A 603 -38.96 6.13 -5.67
CA ILE A 603 -39.59 4.88 -6.14
C ILE A 603 -40.62 5.14 -7.25
N ALA A 604 -41.38 6.24 -7.18
CA ALA A 604 -42.33 6.59 -8.24
C ALA A 604 -41.65 6.72 -9.62
N ARG A 605 -40.43 7.27 -9.63
CA ARG A 605 -39.60 7.46 -10.84
C ARG A 605 -38.95 6.19 -11.37
N SER A 606 -38.99 5.08 -10.63
CA SER A 606 -38.33 3.85 -11.07
C SER A 606 -39.06 3.16 -12.20
N PHE A 607 -38.33 2.37 -12.99
CA PHE A 607 -38.94 1.55 -14.03
C PHE A 607 -39.86 0.48 -13.40
N CYS A 608 -41.11 0.41 -13.91
CA CYS A 608 -42.13 -0.56 -13.51
C CYS A 608 -43.29 -0.45 -14.51
N GLU A 609 -43.33 -1.35 -15.48
CA GLU A 609 -44.39 -1.40 -16.50
C GLU A 609 -45.38 -2.54 -16.18
N PRO A 610 -46.67 -2.40 -16.52
CA PRO A 610 -47.67 -3.45 -16.27
C PRO A 610 -47.26 -4.80 -16.86
N GLY A 611 -47.29 -5.86 -16.07
CA GLY A 611 -46.94 -7.23 -16.48
C GLY A 611 -45.47 -7.47 -16.83
N ASN A 612 -44.60 -6.45 -16.79
CA ASN A 612 -43.19 -6.58 -17.10
C ASN A 612 -42.37 -6.88 -15.83
N LEU A 613 -41.69 -8.02 -15.80
CA LEU A 613 -40.80 -8.41 -14.71
C LEU A 613 -39.34 -7.99 -14.95
N ASP A 614 -38.94 -7.83 -16.21
CA ASP A 614 -37.55 -7.53 -16.57
C ASP A 614 -37.21 -6.08 -16.22
N GLY A 615 -36.11 -5.89 -15.48
CA GLY A 615 -35.67 -4.58 -14.97
C GLY A 615 -36.66 -3.88 -14.03
N ASN A 616 -37.73 -4.54 -13.58
CA ASN A 616 -38.77 -3.92 -12.78
C ASN A 616 -38.30 -3.71 -11.33
N VAL A 617 -37.93 -2.47 -11.01
CA VAL A 617 -37.35 -2.11 -9.72
C VAL A 617 -38.32 -2.36 -8.56
N ALA A 618 -39.62 -2.15 -8.75
CA ALA A 618 -40.60 -2.36 -7.68
C ALA A 618 -40.73 -3.85 -7.34
N MET A 619 -40.74 -4.73 -8.35
CA MET A 619 -40.72 -6.18 -8.17
C MET A 619 -39.41 -6.65 -7.52
N GLN A 620 -38.26 -6.16 -7.99
CA GLN A 620 -36.95 -6.49 -7.41
C GLN A 620 -36.83 -6.04 -5.94
N LEU A 621 -37.30 -4.83 -5.60
CA LEU A 621 -37.34 -4.38 -4.21
C LEU A 621 -38.34 -5.21 -3.38
N ALA A 622 -39.43 -5.67 -3.99
CA ALA A 622 -40.38 -6.53 -3.31
C ALA A 622 -39.73 -7.87 -2.91
N GLU A 623 -39.05 -8.51 -3.84
CA GLU A 623 -38.33 -9.77 -3.64
C GLU A 623 -37.17 -9.64 -2.64
N LEU A 624 -36.28 -8.68 -2.86
CA LEU A 624 -35.01 -8.60 -2.12
C LEU A 624 -35.13 -7.93 -0.75
N ILE A 625 -36.18 -7.12 -0.53
CA ILE A 625 -36.33 -6.30 0.68
C ILE A 625 -37.69 -6.50 1.34
N VAL A 626 -38.81 -6.27 0.61
CA VAL A 626 -40.14 -6.22 1.24
C VAL A 626 -40.55 -7.56 1.83
N PHE A 627 -40.53 -8.65 1.07
CA PHE A 627 -40.91 -9.97 1.59
C PHE A 627 -39.98 -10.46 2.70
N PRO A 628 -38.65 -10.32 2.59
CA PRO A 628 -37.75 -10.61 3.71
C PRO A 628 -38.04 -9.78 4.97
N LEU A 629 -38.48 -8.52 4.85
CA LEU A 629 -38.88 -7.69 5.99
C LEU A 629 -40.20 -8.15 6.62
N LEU A 630 -41.17 -8.57 5.80
CA LEU A 630 -42.47 -9.04 6.26
C LEU A 630 -42.39 -10.40 6.98
N ASN A 631 -41.35 -11.19 6.71
CA ASN A 631 -41.04 -12.45 7.37
C ASN A 631 -42.25 -13.39 7.53
N GLY A 632 -42.92 -13.68 6.40
CA GLY A 632 -44.12 -14.53 6.34
C GLY A 632 -45.45 -13.79 6.55
N SER A 633 -45.43 -12.49 6.86
CA SER A 633 -46.64 -11.65 6.87
C SER A 633 -47.06 -11.27 5.44
N CYS A 634 -48.35 -11.02 5.22
CA CYS A 634 -48.85 -10.60 3.91
C CYS A 634 -48.49 -9.14 3.58
N LEU A 635 -48.14 -8.89 2.32
CA LEU A 635 -48.11 -7.55 1.74
C LEU A 635 -49.53 -7.15 1.34
N ASN A 636 -50.09 -6.21 2.08
CA ASN A 636 -51.43 -5.66 1.79
C ASN A 636 -51.32 -4.48 0.84
N ILE A 637 -52.04 -4.55 -0.28
CA ILE A 637 -52.06 -3.55 -1.34
C ILE A 637 -53.49 -3.02 -1.46
N PRO A 638 -53.79 -1.86 -0.84
CA PRO A 638 -55.13 -1.29 -0.87
C PRO A 638 -55.44 -0.69 -2.24
N ARG A 639 -56.58 -1.05 -2.84
CA ARG A 639 -57.06 -0.50 -4.12
C ARG A 639 -58.56 -0.26 -4.07
N SER A 640 -59.05 0.70 -4.87
CA SER A 640 -60.49 0.90 -5.02
C SER A 640 -61.15 -0.31 -5.70
N ALA A 641 -62.45 -0.51 -5.46
CA ALA A 641 -63.22 -1.55 -6.14
C ALA A 641 -63.12 -1.43 -7.67
N ASP A 642 -63.13 -0.20 -8.19
CA ASP A 642 -62.99 0.11 -9.62
C ASP A 642 -61.63 -0.28 -10.21
N ASN A 643 -60.62 -0.44 -9.36
CA ASN A 643 -59.28 -0.87 -9.75
C ASN A 643 -59.03 -2.35 -9.40
N GLY A 644 -60.08 -3.15 -9.19
CA GLY A 644 -60.00 -4.58 -8.89
C GLY A 644 -59.86 -4.94 -7.42
N GLY A 645 -60.10 -3.99 -6.50
CA GLY A 645 -60.17 -4.23 -5.06
C GLY A 645 -58.84 -4.54 -4.37
N ASP A 646 -58.86 -4.61 -3.04
CA ASP A 646 -57.69 -4.88 -2.21
C ASP A 646 -57.05 -6.24 -2.54
N VAL A 647 -55.71 -6.27 -2.57
CA VAL A 647 -54.92 -7.47 -2.83
C VAL A 647 -54.02 -7.73 -1.62
N SER A 648 -53.89 -9.01 -1.23
CA SER A 648 -53.00 -9.44 -0.15
C SER A 648 -52.21 -10.66 -0.62
N VAL A 649 -50.88 -10.54 -0.65
CA VAL A 649 -49.98 -11.60 -1.12
C VAL A 649 -48.97 -11.97 -0.04
N SER A 650 -48.72 -13.27 0.14
CA SER A 650 -47.86 -13.79 1.21
C SER A 650 -46.41 -13.99 0.79
N ASN A 651 -46.15 -14.08 -0.52
CA ASN A 651 -44.83 -14.34 -1.07
C ASN A 651 -44.67 -13.74 -2.48
N TYR A 652 -43.42 -13.75 -2.98
CA TYR A 652 -43.09 -13.15 -4.27
C TYR A 652 -43.81 -13.83 -5.46
N ARG A 653 -44.04 -15.14 -5.43
CA ARG A 653 -44.73 -15.85 -6.52
C ARG A 653 -46.19 -15.42 -6.65
N GLU A 654 -46.87 -15.22 -5.52
CA GLU A 654 -48.22 -14.66 -5.50
C GLU A 654 -48.24 -13.22 -6.01
N LEU A 655 -47.25 -12.41 -5.63
CA LEU A 655 -47.13 -11.05 -6.16
C LEU A 655 -46.92 -11.03 -7.67
N GLU A 656 -46.03 -11.88 -8.18
CA GLU A 656 -45.77 -12.04 -9.61
C GLU A 656 -47.06 -12.45 -10.35
N HIS A 657 -47.81 -13.41 -9.80
CA HIS A 657 -49.09 -13.81 -10.35
C HIS A 657 -50.07 -12.63 -10.43
N GLU A 658 -50.25 -11.89 -9.33
CA GLU A 658 -51.15 -10.73 -9.29
C GLU A 658 -50.71 -9.60 -10.24
N PHE A 659 -49.40 -9.44 -10.44
CA PHE A 659 -48.84 -8.39 -11.30
C PHE A 659 -48.90 -8.71 -12.79
N VAL A 660 -48.68 -9.97 -13.17
CA VAL A 660 -48.66 -10.40 -14.58
C VAL A 660 -50.03 -10.82 -15.07
N THR A 661 -50.76 -11.58 -14.26
CA THR A 661 -52.04 -12.18 -14.64
C THR A 661 -53.21 -11.56 -13.88
N GLY A 662 -53.06 -11.38 -12.56
CA GLY A 662 -54.15 -10.95 -11.68
C GLY A 662 -55.14 -12.08 -11.38
N THR A 663 -55.60 -12.18 -10.12
CA THR A 663 -56.76 -13.03 -9.80
C THR A 663 -58.02 -12.56 -10.54
N ASN A 664 -58.09 -11.26 -10.85
CA ASN A 664 -59.03 -10.70 -11.82
C ASN A 664 -58.27 -10.24 -13.08
N PRO A 665 -58.29 -11.02 -14.18
CA PRO A 665 -57.53 -10.70 -15.40
C PRO A 665 -57.90 -9.38 -16.08
N GLU A 666 -59.09 -8.83 -15.80
CA GLU A 666 -59.48 -7.50 -16.30
C GLU A 666 -58.81 -6.36 -15.52
N PHE A 667 -58.35 -6.64 -14.29
CA PHE A 667 -57.76 -5.65 -13.38
C PHE A 667 -56.51 -6.20 -12.66
N PRO A 668 -55.45 -6.58 -13.40
CA PRO A 668 -54.19 -7.02 -12.80
C PRO A 668 -53.59 -5.91 -11.93
N LEU A 669 -52.65 -6.28 -11.06
CA LEU A 669 -52.04 -5.33 -10.13
C LEU A 669 -51.30 -4.21 -10.90
N HIS A 670 -51.77 -2.98 -10.71
CA HIS A 670 -51.22 -1.83 -11.40
C HIS A 670 -49.87 -1.39 -10.79
N PRO A 671 -48.87 -0.99 -11.60
CA PRO A 671 -47.56 -0.50 -11.14
C PRO A 671 -47.60 0.56 -10.04
N GLY A 672 -48.57 1.49 -10.12
CA GLY A 672 -48.73 2.55 -9.12
C GLY A 672 -49.09 2.02 -7.72
N ASP A 673 -49.94 1.00 -7.66
CA ASP A 673 -50.40 0.41 -6.40
C ASP A 673 -49.28 -0.42 -5.76
N LEU A 674 -48.58 -1.22 -6.58
CA LEU A 674 -47.38 -1.95 -6.18
C LEU A 674 -46.32 -1.00 -5.60
N LYS A 675 -45.97 0.06 -6.34
CA LYS A 675 -45.00 1.06 -5.89
C LYS A 675 -45.40 1.69 -4.56
N ASN A 676 -46.68 2.02 -4.37
CA ASN A 676 -47.16 2.60 -3.12
C ASN A 676 -47.08 1.61 -1.95
N ALA A 677 -47.39 0.33 -2.17
CA ALA A 677 -47.25 -0.71 -1.15
C ALA A 677 -45.78 -0.92 -0.74
N VAL A 678 -44.87 -1.01 -1.72
CA VAL A 678 -43.41 -1.09 -1.49
C VAL A 678 -42.90 0.13 -0.71
N VAL A 679 -43.34 1.34 -1.09
CA VAL A 679 -43.02 2.59 -0.37
C VAL A 679 -43.49 2.53 1.08
N GLY A 680 -44.68 1.98 1.34
CA GLY A 680 -45.24 1.85 2.69
C GLY A 680 -44.35 0.99 3.60
N VAL A 681 -43.93 -0.19 3.12
CA VAL A 681 -43.07 -1.09 3.90
C VAL A 681 -41.67 -0.49 4.13
N ILE A 682 -41.05 0.06 3.08
CA ILE A 682 -39.72 0.70 3.21
C ILE A 682 -39.77 1.89 4.17
N ASN A 683 -40.81 2.74 4.08
CA ASN A 683 -40.95 3.85 5.02
C ASN A 683 -41.19 3.39 6.45
N GLY A 684 -41.92 2.30 6.66
CA GLY A 684 -42.10 1.74 8.01
C GLY A 684 -40.77 1.36 8.66
N LEU A 685 -39.83 0.78 7.89
CA LEU A 685 -38.47 0.54 8.37
C LEU A 685 -37.72 1.85 8.65
N PHE A 686 -37.77 2.79 7.72
CA PHE A 686 -37.03 4.05 7.80
C PHE A 686 -37.55 5.00 8.88
N ASP A 687 -38.84 4.97 9.22
CA ASP A 687 -39.43 5.80 10.29
C ASP A 687 -38.73 5.58 11.62
N GLY A 688 -38.43 4.32 11.94
CA GLY A 688 -37.64 3.98 13.12
C GLY A 688 -36.26 4.62 13.09
N VAL A 689 -35.54 4.53 11.96
CA VAL A 689 -34.19 5.09 11.82
C VAL A 689 -34.21 6.62 11.89
N ARG A 690 -35.16 7.27 11.20
CA ARG A 690 -35.36 8.72 11.28
C ARG A 690 -35.59 9.19 12.71
N ALA A 691 -36.38 8.44 13.49
CA ALA A 691 -36.65 8.77 14.89
C ALA A 691 -35.38 8.68 15.77
N ASP A 692 -34.53 7.67 15.57
CA ASP A 692 -33.26 7.59 16.30
C ASP A 692 -32.31 8.75 15.98
N PHE A 693 -32.29 9.18 14.71
CA PHE A 693 -31.38 10.23 14.23
C PHE A 693 -31.90 11.66 14.44
N ALA A 694 -33.07 11.84 15.06
CA ALA A 694 -33.65 13.15 15.35
C ALA A 694 -33.00 13.85 16.57
N ASP A 695 -32.13 13.16 17.32
CA ASP A 695 -31.42 13.75 18.44
C ASP A 695 -30.21 14.60 17.99
N LYS A 696 -29.90 15.65 18.75
CA LYS A 696 -28.82 16.60 18.40
C LYS A 696 -27.44 15.95 18.26
N THR A 697 -27.18 14.84 18.96
CA THR A 697 -25.90 14.13 18.90
C THR A 697 -25.74 13.46 17.54
N ARG A 698 -26.76 12.71 17.10
CA ARG A 698 -26.74 12.05 15.80
C ARG A 698 -26.90 13.01 14.63
N GLU A 699 -27.67 14.09 14.78
CA GLU A 699 -27.70 15.17 13.79
C GLU A 699 -26.30 15.79 13.57
N LYS A 700 -25.55 16.01 14.66
CA LYS A 700 -24.17 16.49 14.58
C LYS A 700 -23.26 15.45 13.93
N LEU A 701 -23.38 14.18 14.29
CA LEU A 701 -22.62 13.09 13.68
C LEU A 701 -22.82 13.02 12.16
N VAL A 702 -24.06 13.16 11.68
CA VAL A 702 -24.35 13.21 10.24
C VAL A 702 -23.64 14.40 9.59
N LYS A 703 -23.62 15.58 10.24
CA LYS A 703 -22.86 16.72 9.72
C LYS A 703 -21.38 16.38 9.66
N ASP A 704 -20.78 15.95 10.77
CA ASP A 704 -19.34 15.67 10.87
C ASP A 704 -18.89 14.57 9.87
N ALA A 705 -19.71 13.53 9.68
CA ALA A 705 -19.45 12.44 8.74
C ALA A 705 -19.45 12.86 7.27
N PHE A 706 -20.19 13.91 6.90
CA PHE A 706 -20.38 14.37 5.52
C PHE A 706 -19.89 15.79 5.26
N MET A 707 -19.24 16.42 6.24
CA MET A 707 -18.62 17.73 6.05
C MET A 707 -17.53 17.61 5.00
N ALA A 708 -17.73 18.27 3.86
CA ALA A 708 -16.68 18.43 2.86
C ALA A 708 -15.46 19.04 3.55
N SER A 709 -14.26 18.49 3.29
CA SER A 709 -13.04 19.11 3.78
C SER A 709 -13.04 20.56 3.26
N LYS A 710 -13.21 21.52 4.18
CA LYS A 710 -12.94 22.91 3.85
C LYS A 710 -11.44 22.96 3.63
N GLY A 711 -11.00 22.72 2.40
CA GLY A 711 -9.78 23.31 1.90
C GLY A 711 -9.90 24.79 2.25
N LYS A 712 -9.21 25.22 3.30
CA LYS A 712 -8.97 26.64 3.53
C LYS A 712 -8.33 27.10 2.22
N LYS A 713 -9.11 27.77 1.36
CA LYS A 713 -8.59 28.61 0.29
C LYS A 713 -7.49 29.45 0.95
N LYS A 714 -6.25 29.16 0.61
CA LYS A 714 -5.17 30.13 0.74
C LYS A 714 -5.03 30.77 -0.62
#